data_AF-A0A1F6GB10-F1
#
_entry.id   AF-A0A1F6GB10-F1
#
_cell.length_a   1.000
_cell.length_b   1.000
_cell.length_c   1.000
_cell.angle_alpha   90.00
_cell.angle_beta   90.00
_cell.angle_gamma   90.00
#
_symmetry.space_group_name_H-M   'P 1'
#
loop_
_entity.id
_entity.type
_entity.pdbx_description
1 polymer ?
#
loop_
_entity_poly.entity_id
_entity_poly.type
_entity_poly.pdbx_seq_one_letter_code
_entity_poly.pdbx_strand_id
1 'polypeptide(L)'
;MSKRILGLDLGVASVGWALIEESETSETSGNILGGGSRIFPSVLEAKSELPKNAARRLKRAMRRTLNRRQMRRDTLTNVLTRSGLWPESKKDRDQLIVFSPYLFRKTGLDHPLSLFELGRCFLHMNKRRGFLSNRKSKLTGFEDDARILELIQRDEQADAEATPKKAQKNATQEEKDLGAVLGEISQLKAAMQVVGARTLGEYLADLPKKRGTHTERAMYQHEFEQLWTAQQTHHPNTLSEGLKAEVYRALFFQRPLKLQKFLVGPCTLEPQRKRAAKACLEFQEFRTRQELNHLLIFNPDERAYRCLSETEREAIFQHLQTHDQITLGQIRKALSLHAGEHLNFEDKEHKIPGNRTSVKLQKILGTLWQTLGNKQFELITDLLTINDRRDLFKRLESHWKLPLETAYHLTILELESGYSPLSRKAICLLLPHLRTGLPYAQALQQAGYHAGAKPIGEAEVLAPPPRTNNPVVGKALNQTRKIVNALIATWGLPDVIRVELTRDAKQGKKARERIQKQQKVNEKLNNEAKVQLEELGILQITGEALLKYRLWAECKGVCPYTGQTITPAMLFGSEVDIEHILPYSRSLDDSYMNKTLCMSFENRQVKKGLTPFEAYGETDRFPEIRQRLLDLESMPREKKNRFFLKDKPLEDWLAQFTNRQLSDTRYISLEVKNYLQQLGCKIEVTSGSYTAALRRKWSLNNLWRGKKDDIQDAPKSRDDHRHHALDALVTALTDVGLMQRLGKASAKYGHLALDDRQLPLPAPWPDLAEQTEKWLKNIIVSHAPMRKLSGALTEETAYGKGKAWLTKGAKKAKADEPEETELVEVLVHRKSISELKDTEVPKVRDPWLRGLLAARLAEYGGNAKKAFAEPIFHKDGKTPIKKVRLANRFTEGAIFPVSKGHPEGTDYKFYIFGNNHHIEIIEDLATGKRSGGVVTAMEAAKRVRIEKKPMVQTDHGPGKRLVCWLCINDLIRDPKPGYEGIFRVQKMDNQLHVHFRLHTDATLEKNLGAGSFTPGSYRGTKLYIDPLGRIKEARE
;
A
#
# COMPACT_ATOMS: atom_id res chain seq x y z
N MET A 1 -44.23 -19.92 -13.15
CA MET A 1 -43.94 -18.49 -13.42
C MET A 1 -42.56 -18.39 -14.05
N SER A 2 -42.16 -17.26 -14.63
CA SER A 2 -40.79 -17.07 -15.11
C SER A 2 -39.95 -16.41 -14.02
N LYS A 3 -38.69 -16.81 -13.91
CA LYS A 3 -37.75 -16.36 -12.87
C LYS A 3 -36.64 -15.52 -13.49
N ARG A 4 -36.43 -14.32 -12.97
CA ARG A 4 -35.38 -13.39 -13.41
C ARG A 4 -34.12 -13.57 -12.58
N ILE A 5 -33.01 -13.83 -13.26
CA ILE A 5 -31.72 -14.13 -12.63
C ILE A 5 -30.67 -13.18 -13.16
N LEU A 6 -30.04 -12.41 -12.26
CA LEU A 6 -28.93 -11.51 -12.57
C LEU A 6 -27.60 -12.16 -12.20
N GLY A 7 -26.73 -12.40 -13.18
CA GLY A 7 -25.33 -12.77 -12.95
C GLY A 7 -24.42 -11.54 -12.93
N LEU A 8 -23.44 -11.53 -12.01
CA LEU A 8 -22.44 -10.48 -11.88
C LEU A 8 -21.02 -11.08 -11.87
N ASP A 9 -20.20 -10.67 -12.86
CA ASP A 9 -18.75 -10.86 -12.88
C ASP A 9 -18.08 -9.59 -12.35
N LEU A 10 -17.29 -9.71 -11.29
CA LEU A 10 -16.70 -8.58 -10.58
C LEU A 10 -15.18 -8.57 -10.76
N GLY A 11 -14.66 -7.47 -11.30
CA GLY A 11 -13.23 -7.22 -11.44
C GLY A 11 -12.76 -5.98 -10.68
N VAL A 12 -11.44 -5.77 -10.66
CA VAL A 12 -10.80 -4.58 -10.06
C VAL A 12 -11.16 -3.28 -10.80
N ALA A 13 -11.41 -3.38 -12.11
CA ALA A 13 -11.69 -2.27 -13.01
C ALA A 13 -12.88 -2.51 -13.95
N SER A 14 -13.64 -3.58 -13.72
CA SER A 14 -14.78 -3.99 -14.55
C SER A 14 -15.89 -4.61 -13.71
N VAL A 15 -17.12 -4.49 -14.19
CA VAL A 15 -18.27 -5.28 -13.73
C VAL A 15 -19.01 -5.77 -14.99
N GLY A 16 -19.02 -7.08 -15.20
CA GLY A 16 -19.88 -7.75 -16.15
C GLY A 16 -21.25 -8.02 -15.53
N TRP A 17 -22.31 -7.91 -16.31
CA TRP A 17 -23.66 -8.26 -15.86
C TRP A 17 -24.43 -8.96 -17.00
N ALA A 18 -25.30 -9.90 -16.63
CA ALA A 18 -26.24 -10.55 -17.54
C ALA A 18 -27.53 -10.86 -16.80
N LEU A 19 -28.67 -10.52 -17.40
CA LEU A 19 -30.00 -10.80 -16.88
C LEU A 19 -30.67 -11.83 -17.79
N ILE A 20 -31.09 -12.94 -17.21
CA ILE A 20 -31.79 -14.01 -17.91
C ILE A 20 -33.18 -14.21 -17.30
N GLU A 21 -34.06 -14.79 -18.10
CA GLU A 21 -35.35 -15.30 -17.68
C GLU A 21 -35.38 -16.82 -17.89
N GLU A 22 -35.73 -17.55 -16.84
CA GLU A 22 -35.81 -19.02 -16.82
C GLU A 22 -37.26 -19.44 -16.54
N SER A 23 -37.80 -20.36 -17.33
CA SER A 23 -39.17 -20.86 -17.12
C SER A 23 -39.19 -21.90 -15.99
N GLU A 24 -40.12 -21.77 -15.04
CA GLU A 24 -40.32 -22.79 -14.00
C GLU A 24 -40.99 -24.08 -14.50
N THR A 25 -41.64 -24.05 -15.68
CA THR A 25 -42.45 -25.17 -16.19
C THR A 25 -41.76 -26.03 -17.25
N SER A 26 -40.63 -25.57 -17.80
CA SER A 26 -39.84 -26.32 -18.79
C SER A 26 -38.36 -26.11 -18.50
N GLU A 27 -37.66 -27.19 -18.14
CA GLU A 27 -36.20 -27.22 -17.90
C GLU A 27 -35.36 -26.87 -19.14
N THR A 28 -35.99 -26.55 -20.28
CA THR A 28 -35.32 -26.34 -21.58
C THR A 28 -35.65 -25.01 -22.26
N SER A 29 -36.34 -24.09 -21.58
CA SER A 29 -36.69 -22.77 -22.15
C SER A 29 -36.18 -21.61 -21.28
N GLY A 30 -35.35 -20.75 -21.88
CA GLY A 30 -34.83 -19.54 -21.24
C GLY A 30 -34.47 -18.47 -22.27
N ASN A 31 -34.36 -17.23 -21.81
CA ASN A 31 -34.07 -16.07 -22.67
C ASN A 31 -33.06 -15.11 -22.02
N ILE A 32 -32.15 -14.56 -22.83
CA ILE A 32 -31.25 -13.48 -22.40
C ILE A 32 -31.99 -12.14 -22.54
N LEU A 33 -32.43 -11.57 -21.41
CA LEU A 33 -33.13 -10.27 -21.40
C LEU A 33 -32.17 -9.10 -21.66
N GLY A 34 -30.91 -9.23 -21.25
CA GLY A 34 -29.89 -8.23 -21.50
C GLY A 34 -28.58 -8.52 -20.78
N GLY A 35 -27.57 -7.72 -21.07
CA GLY A 35 -26.29 -7.82 -20.40
C GLY A 35 -25.25 -6.90 -21.02
N GLY A 36 -24.16 -6.68 -20.31
CA GLY A 36 -23.14 -5.73 -20.72
C GLY A 36 -21.91 -5.72 -19.83
N SER A 37 -20.98 -4.84 -20.17
CA SER A 37 -19.72 -4.68 -19.45
C SER A 37 -19.51 -3.23 -19.08
N ARG A 38 -19.35 -2.95 -17.79
CA ARG A 38 -19.05 -1.63 -17.25
C ARG A 38 -17.58 -1.56 -16.88
N ILE A 39 -16.81 -0.80 -17.64
CA ILE A 39 -15.38 -0.57 -17.44
C ILE A 39 -15.17 0.76 -16.74
N PHE A 40 -14.26 0.82 -15.77
CA PHE A 40 -13.98 2.04 -15.03
C PHE A 40 -12.50 2.18 -14.70
N PRO A 41 -12.00 3.43 -14.58
CA PRO A 41 -10.60 3.66 -14.26
C PRO A 41 -10.18 2.95 -12.98
N SER A 42 -9.06 2.21 -13.05
CA SER A 42 -8.44 1.63 -11.87
C SER A 42 -8.08 2.72 -10.85
N VAL A 43 -8.33 2.43 -9.58
CA VAL A 43 -7.91 3.29 -8.46
C VAL A 43 -6.46 3.04 -8.04
N LEU A 44 -5.81 2.05 -8.67
CA LEU A 44 -4.39 1.77 -8.54
C LEU A 44 -3.60 2.61 -9.56
N GLU A 45 -2.35 2.91 -9.24
CA GLU A 45 -1.40 3.52 -10.17
C GLU A 45 -0.83 2.46 -11.14
N ALA A 46 -0.75 2.77 -12.43
CA ALA A 46 -0.39 1.78 -13.45
C ALA A 46 1.04 1.21 -13.32
N LYS A 47 1.97 1.92 -12.67
CA LYS A 47 3.38 1.49 -12.53
C LYS A 47 3.72 0.90 -11.17
N SER A 48 3.10 1.42 -10.12
CA SER A 48 3.39 1.01 -8.73
C SER A 48 2.34 0.04 -8.18
N GLU A 49 1.18 -0.05 -8.84
CA GLU A 49 -0.04 -0.73 -8.39
C GLU A 49 -0.49 -0.36 -6.97
N LEU A 50 0.09 0.69 -6.40
CA LEU A 50 -0.34 1.24 -5.13
C LEU A 50 -1.64 2.02 -5.32
N PRO A 51 -2.54 2.04 -4.32
CA PRO A 51 -3.72 2.88 -4.37
C PRO A 51 -3.33 4.36 -4.56
N LYS A 52 -3.94 5.06 -5.51
CA LYS A 52 -3.74 6.51 -5.76
C LYS A 52 -3.88 7.38 -4.49
N ASN A 53 -4.63 6.90 -3.50
CA ASN A 53 -4.79 7.55 -2.21
C ASN A 53 -3.52 7.54 -1.34
N ALA A 54 -2.59 6.60 -1.54
CA ALA A 54 -1.30 6.54 -0.86
C ALA A 54 -0.41 7.72 -1.29
N ALA A 55 -0.20 7.92 -2.59
CA ALA A 55 0.50 9.09 -3.12
C ALA A 55 -0.14 10.41 -2.65
N ARG A 56 -1.48 10.51 -2.68
CA ARG A 56 -2.21 11.66 -2.13
C ARG A 56 -1.93 11.89 -0.65
N ARG A 57 -1.85 10.83 0.15
CA ARG A 57 -1.57 10.87 1.59
C ARG A 57 -0.15 11.38 1.85
N LEU A 58 0.84 10.88 1.10
CA LEU A 58 2.23 11.33 1.16
C LEU A 58 2.36 12.82 0.82
N LYS A 59 1.80 13.26 -0.32
CA LYS A 59 1.83 14.68 -0.70
C LYS A 59 1.11 15.57 0.33
N ARG A 60 0.03 15.09 0.95
CA ARG A 60 -0.65 15.81 2.05
C ARG A 60 0.23 15.90 3.29
N ALA A 61 0.94 14.83 3.65
CA ALA A 61 1.90 14.84 4.76
C ALA A 61 3.02 15.86 4.49
N MET A 62 3.63 15.84 3.29
CA MET A 62 4.64 16.81 2.87
C MET A 62 4.15 18.25 2.98
N ARG A 63 2.95 18.56 2.45
CA ARG A 63 2.36 19.92 2.55
C ARG A 63 2.20 20.36 4.00
N ARG A 64 1.71 19.47 4.88
CA ARG A 64 1.58 19.76 6.32
C ARG A 64 2.93 19.98 6.96
N THR A 65 3.95 19.18 6.62
CA THR A 65 5.31 19.32 7.13
C THR A 65 5.93 20.65 6.70
N LEU A 66 5.79 21.04 5.43
CA LEU A 66 6.27 22.32 4.92
C LEU A 66 5.55 23.49 5.59
N ASN A 67 4.22 23.45 5.67
CA ASN A 67 3.44 24.50 6.34
C ASN A 67 3.83 24.63 7.82
N ARG A 68 3.93 23.52 8.55
CA ARG A 68 4.36 23.54 9.97
C ARG A 68 5.80 24.02 10.14
N ARG A 69 6.69 23.71 9.19
CA ARG A 69 8.06 24.23 9.18
C ARG A 69 8.06 25.74 8.94
N GLN A 70 7.20 26.24 8.07
CA GLN A 70 7.03 27.66 7.81
C GLN A 70 6.48 28.37 9.05
N MET A 71 5.31 27.95 9.55
CA MET A 71 4.69 28.50 10.77
C MET A 71 5.66 28.53 11.94
N ARG A 72 6.41 27.46 12.18
CA ARG A 72 7.38 27.40 13.27
C ARG A 72 8.53 28.40 13.08
N ARG A 73 9.01 28.58 11.85
CA ARG A 73 10.04 29.57 11.54
C ARG A 73 9.51 30.98 11.76
N ASP A 74 8.28 31.24 11.35
CA ASP A 74 7.62 32.54 11.54
C ASP A 74 7.40 32.82 13.03
N THR A 75 6.89 31.85 13.80
CA THR A 75 6.76 31.97 15.26
C THR A 75 8.10 32.29 15.91
N LEU A 76 9.17 31.54 15.61
CA LEU A 76 10.47 31.81 16.19
C LEU A 76 11.01 33.18 15.74
N THR A 77 10.87 33.54 14.46
CA THR A 77 11.35 34.82 13.96
C THR A 77 10.65 35.98 14.67
N ASN A 78 9.34 35.88 14.90
CA ASN A 78 8.59 36.89 15.64
C ASN A 78 9.05 36.98 17.10
N VAL A 79 9.24 35.85 17.78
CA VAL A 79 9.75 35.80 19.17
C VAL A 79 11.14 36.41 19.27
N LEU A 80 12.05 36.13 18.33
CA LEU A 80 13.40 36.67 18.34
C LEU A 80 13.44 38.16 17.96
N THR A 81 12.60 38.59 17.02
CA THR A 81 12.56 40.00 16.59
C THR A 81 12.07 40.90 17.72
N ARG A 82 10.94 40.53 18.35
CA ARG A 82 10.35 41.32 19.44
C ARG A 82 11.20 41.35 20.71
N SER A 83 12.12 40.40 20.88
CA SER A 83 13.04 40.35 22.02
C SER A 83 14.42 40.92 21.71
N GLY A 84 14.64 41.49 20.52
CA GLY A 84 15.93 42.06 20.12
C GLY A 84 17.02 41.03 19.79
N LEU A 85 16.67 39.75 19.63
CA LEU A 85 17.59 38.70 19.17
C LEU A 85 17.63 38.53 17.64
N TRP A 86 16.80 39.25 16.88
CA TRP A 86 16.84 39.20 15.42
C TRP A 86 16.58 40.58 14.82
N PRO A 87 17.41 41.04 13.87
CA PRO A 87 17.26 42.39 13.33
C PRO A 87 15.99 42.53 12.48
N GLU A 88 15.40 43.72 12.48
CA GLU A 88 14.25 44.07 11.65
C GLU A 88 14.66 44.42 10.21
N SER A 89 15.76 45.14 10.06
CA SER A 89 16.35 45.56 8.79
C SER A 89 16.83 44.36 7.96
N LYS A 90 16.49 44.34 6.68
CA LYS A 90 16.99 43.33 5.73
C LYS A 90 18.51 43.39 5.58
N LYS A 91 19.09 44.59 5.59
CA LYS A 91 20.54 44.80 5.43
C LYS A 91 21.33 44.06 6.52
N ASP A 92 20.91 44.21 7.76
CA ASP A 92 21.60 43.61 8.92
C ASP A 92 21.41 42.09 8.93
N ARG A 93 20.24 41.60 8.52
CA ARG A 93 20.00 40.16 8.30
C ARG A 93 20.95 39.60 7.25
N ASP A 94 21.12 40.29 6.12
CA ASP A 94 21.95 39.85 5.02
C ASP A 94 23.44 39.78 5.45
N GLN A 95 23.91 40.74 6.25
CA GLN A 95 25.26 40.71 6.85
C GLN A 95 25.47 39.50 7.78
N LEU A 96 24.50 39.17 8.63
CA LEU A 96 24.56 38.02 9.53
C LEU A 96 24.50 36.67 8.81
N ILE A 97 23.85 36.61 7.64
CA ILE A 97 23.64 35.35 6.90
C ILE A 97 24.92 34.84 6.23
N VAL A 98 25.89 35.73 5.95
CA VAL A 98 27.18 35.39 5.34
C VAL A 98 28.01 34.47 6.25
N PHE A 99 27.95 34.69 7.57
CA PHE A 99 28.72 33.94 8.54
C PHE A 99 28.14 32.54 8.81
N SER A 100 29.03 31.60 9.15
CA SER A 100 28.63 30.23 9.44
C SER A 100 27.89 30.16 10.77
N PRO A 101 26.62 29.74 10.82
CA PRO A 101 25.90 29.60 12.08
C PRO A 101 26.51 28.52 12.98
N TYR A 102 27.30 27.59 12.43
CA TYR A 102 28.02 26.60 13.24
C TYR A 102 29.20 27.23 14.00
N LEU A 103 29.84 28.26 13.43
CA LEU A 103 30.92 28.97 14.10
C LEU A 103 30.38 29.70 15.32
N PHE A 104 29.29 30.47 15.18
CA PHE A 104 28.63 31.12 16.32
C PHE A 104 28.16 30.12 17.38
N ARG A 105 27.63 28.96 16.98
CA ARG A 105 27.22 27.89 17.91
C ARG A 105 28.40 27.27 18.67
N LYS A 106 29.62 27.31 18.11
CA LYS A 106 30.85 26.87 18.79
C LYS A 106 31.39 27.97 19.69
N THR A 107 31.63 29.16 19.14
CA THR A 107 32.24 30.29 19.87
C THR A 107 31.36 30.80 21.01
N GLY A 108 30.04 30.74 20.87
CA GLY A 108 29.09 31.16 21.90
C GLY A 108 29.04 30.28 23.16
N LEU A 109 29.82 29.20 23.20
CA LEU A 109 30.00 28.41 24.43
C LEU A 109 31.03 29.04 25.36
N ASP A 110 31.99 29.79 24.80
CA ASP A 110 33.16 30.31 25.54
C ASP A 110 33.24 31.84 25.53
N HIS A 111 32.59 32.49 24.55
CA HIS A 111 32.69 33.92 24.31
C HIS A 111 31.31 34.57 24.16
N PRO A 112 31.16 35.86 24.52
CA PRO A 112 29.92 36.58 24.30
C PRO A 112 29.63 36.70 22.80
N LEU A 113 28.41 36.33 22.41
CA LEU A 113 27.84 36.64 21.11
C LEU A 113 27.01 37.91 21.21
N SER A 114 26.86 38.65 20.11
CA SER A 114 25.78 39.62 20.02
C SER A 114 24.41 38.91 20.07
N LEU A 115 23.37 39.61 20.52
CA LEU A 115 22.00 39.06 20.56
C LEU A 115 21.53 38.58 19.18
N PHE A 116 21.96 39.24 18.11
CA PHE A 116 21.64 38.85 16.73
C PHE A 116 22.36 37.59 16.26
N GLU A 117 23.62 37.39 16.66
CA GLU A 117 24.36 36.16 16.40
C GLU A 117 23.75 34.98 17.18
N LEU A 118 23.33 35.22 18.42
CA LEU A 118 22.61 34.22 19.22
C LEU A 118 21.26 33.85 18.58
N GLY A 119 20.47 34.83 18.13
CA GLY A 119 19.24 34.54 17.39
C GLY A 119 19.48 33.81 16.06
N ARG A 120 20.61 34.08 15.39
CA ARG A 120 21.05 33.33 14.20
C ARG A 120 21.31 31.85 14.52
N CYS A 121 21.89 31.54 15.69
CA CYS A 121 22.06 30.17 16.17
C CYS A 121 20.69 29.48 16.31
N PHE A 122 19.73 30.11 16.98
CA PHE A 122 18.39 29.54 17.19
C PHE A 122 17.62 29.36 15.88
N LEU A 123 17.65 30.32 14.95
CA LEU A 123 17.04 30.14 13.62
C LEU A 123 17.65 28.96 12.86
N HIS A 124 18.97 28.75 13.01
CA HIS A 124 19.64 27.61 12.41
C HIS A 124 19.20 26.28 13.03
N MET A 125 19.08 26.20 14.36
CA MET A 125 18.52 25.04 15.06
C MET A 125 17.07 24.77 14.65
N ASN A 126 16.23 25.79 14.52
CA ASN A 126 14.83 25.65 14.10
C ASN A 126 14.68 24.94 12.74
N LYS A 127 15.58 25.27 11.81
CA LYS A 127 15.65 24.67 10.47
C LYS A 127 16.06 23.20 10.53
N ARG A 128 16.91 22.83 11.50
CA ARG A 128 17.58 21.53 11.59
C ARG A 128 17.32 20.78 12.90
N ARG A 129 16.20 21.00 13.58
CA ARG A 129 15.92 20.56 14.97
C ARG A 129 16.00 19.06 15.31
N GLY A 130 16.56 18.20 14.47
CA GLY A 130 16.75 16.78 14.78
C GLY A 130 15.47 15.95 14.69
N PHE A 131 15.69 14.66 14.50
CA PHE A 131 14.67 13.62 14.56
C PHE A 131 14.24 13.40 16.03
N LEU A 132 12.93 13.32 16.28
CA LEU A 132 12.38 12.95 17.57
C LEU A 132 11.65 11.62 17.38
N SER A 133 12.12 10.58 18.06
CA SER A 133 11.52 9.25 17.99
C SER A 133 10.08 9.29 18.50
N ASN A 134 9.17 8.64 17.76
CA ASN A 134 7.81 8.37 18.23
C ASN A 134 7.68 6.94 18.78
N ARG A 135 8.76 6.13 18.75
CA ARG A 135 8.78 4.86 19.48
C ARG A 135 8.79 5.21 20.95
N LYS A 136 7.91 4.57 21.71
CA LYS A 136 7.80 4.77 23.16
C LYS A 136 9.02 4.14 23.86
N SER A 137 10.20 4.75 23.76
CA SER A 137 11.39 4.33 24.53
C SER A 137 11.12 4.43 26.02
N LYS A 138 11.81 3.71 26.90
CA LYS A 138 11.61 3.81 28.36
C LYS A 138 11.65 5.28 28.85
N LEU A 139 12.47 6.11 28.21
CA LEU A 139 12.62 7.56 28.42
C LEU A 139 11.43 8.44 27.99
N THR A 140 10.61 8.01 27.03
CA THR A 140 9.59 8.89 26.42
C THR A 140 8.53 9.29 27.42
N GLY A 141 8.41 10.59 27.69
CA GLY A 141 7.50 11.16 28.67
C GLY A 141 8.09 11.31 30.08
N PHE A 142 9.35 10.95 30.33
CA PHE A 142 9.97 11.09 31.65
C PHE A 142 11.30 11.85 31.59
N GLU A 143 11.48 12.66 30.55
CA GLU A 143 12.74 13.36 30.25
C GLU A 143 13.18 14.33 31.35
N ASP A 144 12.24 14.76 32.19
CA ASP A 144 12.36 15.76 33.25
C ASP A 144 12.15 15.18 34.67
N ASP A 145 11.89 13.88 34.83
CA ASP A 145 11.71 13.26 36.16
C ASP A 145 12.96 12.46 36.56
N ALA A 146 13.85 13.08 37.35
CA ALA A 146 15.11 12.51 37.78
C ALA A 146 14.97 11.13 38.45
N ARG A 147 13.90 10.92 39.21
CA ARG A 147 13.62 9.65 39.92
C ARG A 147 13.41 8.49 38.93
N ILE A 148 12.79 8.78 37.79
CA ILE A 148 12.52 7.80 36.73
C ILE A 148 13.73 7.61 35.83
N LEU A 149 14.53 8.67 35.60
CA LEU A 149 15.77 8.57 34.83
C LEU A 149 16.77 7.58 35.47
N GLU A 150 16.89 7.58 36.79
CA GLU A 150 17.72 6.61 37.52
C GLU A 150 17.23 5.16 37.33
N LEU A 151 15.91 4.95 37.40
CA LEU A 151 15.30 3.63 37.14
C LEU A 151 15.55 3.17 35.70
N ILE A 152 15.43 4.07 34.73
CA ILE A 152 15.73 3.78 33.32
C ILE A 152 17.18 3.35 33.16
N GLN A 153 18.13 4.06 33.78
CA GLN A 153 19.55 3.72 33.71
C GLN A 153 19.85 2.35 34.33
N ARG A 154 19.27 2.06 35.50
CA ARG A 154 19.41 0.77 36.18
C ARG A 154 18.85 -0.37 35.34
N ASP A 155 17.66 -0.18 34.78
CA ASP A 155 17.02 -1.13 33.86
C ASP A 155 17.87 -1.37 32.60
N GLU A 156 18.40 -0.31 32.00
CA GLU A 156 19.24 -0.39 30.79
C GLU A 156 20.57 -1.08 31.08
N GLN A 157 21.15 -0.90 32.27
CA GLN A 157 22.34 -1.62 32.73
C GLN A 157 22.04 -3.10 32.95
N ALA A 158 20.96 -3.43 33.66
CA ALA A 158 20.53 -4.81 33.88
C ALA A 158 20.21 -5.53 32.55
N ASP A 159 19.52 -4.86 31.62
CA ASP A 159 19.24 -5.39 30.27
C ASP A 159 20.53 -5.62 29.47
N ALA A 160 21.54 -4.76 29.65
CA ALA A 160 22.84 -4.86 28.99
C ALA A 160 23.73 -5.97 29.57
N GLU A 161 23.63 -6.25 30.86
CA GLU A 161 24.33 -7.34 31.55
C GLU A 161 23.69 -8.71 31.26
N ALA A 162 22.36 -8.76 31.09
CA ALA A 162 21.61 -9.98 30.81
C ALA A 162 21.64 -10.44 29.33
N THR A 163 22.20 -9.64 28.40
CA THR A 163 22.06 -9.91 26.95
C THR A 163 23.35 -9.62 26.15
N PRO A 164 23.92 -10.58 25.38
CA PRO A 164 24.88 -10.26 24.32
C PRO A 164 24.21 -9.36 23.27
N LYS A 165 24.76 -8.16 23.05
CA LYS A 165 24.26 -7.10 22.15
C LYS A 165 23.74 -7.61 20.80
N LYS A 166 22.40 -7.59 20.55
CA LYS A 166 21.76 -7.41 19.21
C LYS A 166 20.21 -7.35 19.23
N ALA A 167 19.63 -6.48 20.05
CA ALA A 167 18.19 -6.18 19.98
C ALA A 167 17.87 -5.10 18.94
N GLN A 168 17.96 -5.42 17.65
CA GLN A 168 17.30 -4.63 16.61
C GLN A 168 17.01 -5.55 15.43
N LYS A 169 15.73 -5.86 15.20
CA LYS A 169 15.04 -5.58 13.91
C LYS A 169 13.84 -6.47 13.74
N ASN A 170 12.69 -5.81 13.67
CA ASN A 170 11.74 -6.00 12.60
C ASN A 170 10.87 -4.78 12.47
N ALA A 171 10.78 -4.32 11.25
CA ALA A 171 10.60 -2.93 11.02
C ALA A 171 10.05 -2.83 9.60
N THR A 172 8.81 -2.33 9.46
CA THR A 172 8.29 -1.81 8.19
C THR A 172 9.37 -0.99 7.45
N GLN A 173 9.25 -0.76 6.14
CA GLN A 173 10.26 0.06 5.43
C GLN A 173 10.53 1.39 6.15
N GLU A 174 9.49 2.01 6.72
CA GLU A 174 9.61 3.20 7.59
C GLU A 174 10.48 2.96 8.83
N GLU A 175 10.39 1.79 9.46
CA GLU A 175 11.16 1.42 10.64
C GLU A 175 12.60 0.95 10.29
N LYS A 176 12.86 0.47 9.07
CA LYS A 176 14.23 0.17 8.58
C LYS A 176 14.97 1.46 8.27
N ASP A 177 14.30 2.37 7.56
CA ASP A 177 14.79 3.72 7.31
C ASP A 177 15.04 4.41 8.66
N LEU A 178 14.14 4.23 9.64
CA LEU A 178 14.32 4.70 11.01
C LEU A 178 15.52 4.05 11.72
N GLY A 179 15.72 2.73 11.58
CA GLY A 179 16.86 2.02 12.16
C GLY A 179 18.20 2.52 11.61
N ALA A 180 18.29 2.77 10.30
CA ALA A 180 19.45 3.38 9.67
C ALA A 180 19.70 4.81 10.19
N VAL A 181 18.64 5.62 10.29
CA VAL A 181 18.69 6.97 10.87
C VAL A 181 19.21 6.92 12.32
N LEU A 182 18.71 5.99 13.14
CA LEU A 182 19.13 5.83 14.53
C LEU A 182 20.57 5.30 14.64
N GLY A 183 20.99 4.40 13.75
CA GLY A 183 22.37 3.92 13.66
C GLY A 183 23.36 5.04 13.33
N GLU A 184 23.05 5.87 12.33
CA GLU A 184 23.85 7.06 12.00
C GLU A 184 23.89 8.07 13.15
N ILE A 185 22.78 8.27 13.86
CA ILE A 185 22.74 9.12 15.07
C ILE A 185 23.66 8.57 16.16
N SER A 186 23.67 7.25 16.38
CA SER A 186 24.53 6.61 17.38
C SER A 186 26.02 6.77 17.04
N GLN A 187 26.38 6.52 15.77
CA GLN A 187 27.75 6.75 15.28
C GLN A 187 28.18 8.20 15.45
N LEU A 188 27.28 9.15 15.18
CA LEU A 188 27.52 10.57 15.41
C LEU A 188 27.78 10.87 16.90
N LYS A 189 27.00 10.32 17.83
CA LYS A 189 27.21 10.49 19.27
C LYS A 189 28.60 9.98 19.69
N ALA A 190 28.97 8.78 19.24
CA ALA A 190 30.28 8.22 19.53
C ALA A 190 31.41 9.10 18.97
N ALA A 191 31.28 9.59 17.74
CA ALA A 191 32.26 10.48 17.13
C ALA A 191 32.39 11.82 17.88
N MET A 192 31.28 12.38 18.38
CA MET A 192 31.31 13.58 19.23
C MET A 192 32.06 13.34 20.53
N GLN A 193 31.84 12.19 21.18
CA GLN A 193 32.54 11.81 22.41
C GLN A 193 34.04 11.62 22.19
N VAL A 194 34.44 10.94 21.10
CA VAL A 194 35.85 10.72 20.76
C VAL A 194 36.60 12.03 20.55
N VAL A 195 35.96 13.02 19.92
CA VAL A 195 36.56 14.35 19.68
C VAL A 195 36.41 15.27 20.90
N GLY A 196 35.70 14.84 21.95
CA GLY A 196 35.46 15.64 23.15
C GLY A 196 34.58 16.86 22.94
N ALA A 197 33.72 16.87 21.90
CA ALA A 197 32.84 18.00 21.63
C ALA A 197 31.69 18.07 22.65
N ARG A 198 31.50 19.22 23.28
CA ARG A 198 30.44 19.48 24.28
C ARG A 198 29.06 19.49 23.63
N THR A 199 28.98 20.04 22.42
CA THR A 199 27.70 20.18 21.71
C THR A 199 27.77 19.77 20.24
N LEU A 200 26.60 19.55 19.64
CA LEU A 200 26.49 19.22 18.22
C LEU A 200 26.95 20.37 17.32
N GLY A 201 26.70 21.62 17.71
CA GLY A 201 27.13 22.82 17.00
C GLY A 201 28.64 22.92 16.90
N GLU A 202 29.33 22.70 18.02
CA GLU A 202 30.78 22.65 18.14
C GLU A 202 31.38 21.57 17.23
N TYR A 203 30.91 20.32 17.35
CA TYR A 203 31.38 19.22 16.52
C TYR A 203 31.21 19.48 15.01
N LEU A 204 30.06 20.01 14.60
CA LEU A 204 29.76 20.27 13.18
C LEU A 204 30.45 21.52 12.62
N ALA A 205 31.02 22.39 13.45
CA ALA A 205 31.72 23.59 13.00
C ALA A 205 32.97 23.22 12.19
N ASP A 206 33.72 22.23 12.68
CA ASP A 206 35.03 21.83 12.17
C ASP A 206 34.96 20.83 11.01
N LEU A 207 33.77 20.28 10.71
CA LEU A 207 33.61 19.29 9.64
C LEU A 207 33.45 19.92 8.24
N PRO A 208 34.10 19.36 7.20
CA PRO A 208 33.96 19.83 5.82
C PRO A 208 32.58 19.53 5.22
N LYS A 209 31.89 18.47 5.68
CA LYS A 209 30.57 18.05 5.18
C LYS A 209 29.46 18.31 6.21
N LYS A 210 28.64 19.34 5.94
CA LYS A 210 27.59 19.85 6.85
C LYS A 210 26.15 19.43 6.46
N ARG A 211 25.99 18.51 5.50
CA ARG A 211 24.70 18.06 4.95
C ARG A 211 24.66 16.52 4.83
N GLY A 212 23.49 15.95 5.11
CA GLY A 212 23.25 14.51 5.03
C GLY A 212 23.48 13.74 6.32
N THR A 213 23.78 14.42 7.43
CA THR A 213 23.95 13.79 8.75
C THR A 213 22.60 13.71 9.48
N HIS A 214 22.21 12.51 9.88
CA HIS A 214 21.07 12.31 10.77
C HIS A 214 21.44 12.72 12.21
N THR A 215 20.55 13.47 12.87
CA THR A 215 20.78 14.07 14.20
C THR A 215 19.54 13.87 15.05
N GLU A 216 19.71 13.71 16.36
CA GLU A 216 18.62 13.56 17.32
C GLU A 216 18.16 14.91 17.87
N ARG A 217 16.88 15.01 18.25
CA ARG A 217 16.30 16.18 18.89
C ARG A 217 17.02 16.55 20.19
N ALA A 218 17.35 15.56 21.02
CA ALA A 218 18.01 15.75 22.31
C ALA A 218 19.35 16.50 22.19
N MET A 219 20.11 16.25 21.12
CA MET A 219 21.38 16.95 20.85
C MET A 219 21.17 18.46 20.70
N TYR A 220 20.12 18.88 19.99
CA TYR A 220 19.80 20.30 19.82
C TYR A 220 19.21 20.92 21.09
N GLN A 221 18.45 20.15 21.88
CA GLN A 221 17.93 20.61 23.16
C GLN A 221 19.08 20.85 24.13
N HIS A 222 19.99 19.88 24.28
CA HIS A 222 21.18 20.02 25.11
C HIS A 222 22.04 21.22 24.68
N GLU A 223 22.31 21.36 23.38
CA GLU A 223 23.06 22.51 22.88
C GLU A 223 22.35 23.85 23.10
N PHE A 224 21.02 23.89 22.97
CA PHE A 224 20.25 25.09 23.28
C PHE A 224 20.42 25.49 24.75
N GLU A 225 20.32 24.52 25.67
CA GLU A 225 20.53 24.78 27.11
C GLU A 225 21.95 25.28 27.39
N GLN A 226 22.98 24.62 26.84
CA GLN A 226 24.38 25.03 27.03
C GLN A 226 24.65 26.44 26.50
N LEU A 227 24.19 26.74 25.28
CA LEU A 227 24.36 28.08 24.70
C LEU A 227 23.55 29.13 25.46
N TRP A 228 22.34 28.82 25.92
CA TRP A 228 21.54 29.75 26.68
C TRP A 228 22.22 30.10 28.00
N THR A 229 22.65 29.09 28.76
CA THR A 229 23.33 29.27 30.05
C THR A 229 24.62 30.07 29.89
N ALA A 230 25.46 29.75 28.91
CA ALA A 230 26.69 30.49 28.66
C ALA A 230 26.41 31.97 28.35
N GLN A 231 25.45 32.24 27.46
CA GLN A 231 25.14 33.60 27.01
C GLN A 231 24.33 34.42 28.02
N GLN A 232 23.58 33.78 28.92
CA GLN A 232 22.83 34.46 29.98
C GLN A 232 23.74 35.24 30.93
N THR A 233 24.96 34.76 31.15
CA THR A 233 25.97 35.48 31.96
C THR A 233 26.37 36.83 31.35
N HIS A 234 26.32 36.94 30.03
CA HIS A 234 26.68 38.15 29.28
C HIS A 234 25.48 39.06 28.98
N HIS A 235 24.27 38.51 28.92
CA HIS A 235 23.04 39.23 28.59
C HIS A 235 21.89 38.98 29.60
N PRO A 236 22.11 39.17 30.92
CA PRO A 236 21.15 38.77 31.96
C PRO A 236 19.81 39.52 31.89
N ASN A 237 19.85 40.81 31.48
CA ASN A 237 18.65 41.64 31.38
C ASN A 237 17.71 41.25 30.23
N THR A 238 18.25 40.58 29.20
CA THR A 238 17.49 40.18 28.01
C THR A 238 17.11 38.70 28.05
N LEU A 239 18.02 37.83 28.51
CA LEU A 239 17.86 36.38 28.50
C LEU A 239 17.17 35.86 29.78
N SER A 240 15.89 36.19 29.93
CA SER A 240 15.05 35.71 31.04
C SER A 240 14.56 34.26 30.87
N GLU A 241 14.21 33.59 31.96
CA GLU A 241 13.60 32.25 31.94
C GLU A 241 12.27 32.20 31.16
N GLY A 242 11.47 33.28 31.23
CA GLY A 242 10.25 33.40 30.44
C GLY A 242 10.54 33.39 28.93
N LEU A 243 11.55 34.16 28.49
CA LEU A 243 11.97 34.17 27.08
C LEU A 243 12.59 32.83 26.68
N LYS A 244 13.36 32.19 27.55
CA LYS A 244 13.92 30.85 27.34
C LYS A 244 12.83 29.84 27.01
N ALA A 245 11.79 29.77 27.85
CA ALA A 245 10.66 28.86 27.66
C ALA A 245 9.92 29.10 26.34
N GLU A 246 9.76 30.37 25.95
CA GLU A 246 9.10 30.72 24.70
C GLU A 246 9.94 30.36 23.46
N VAL A 247 11.23 30.68 23.46
CA VAL A 247 12.17 30.32 22.39
C VAL A 247 12.28 28.80 22.27
N TYR A 248 12.41 28.09 23.39
CA TYR A 248 12.44 26.63 23.45
C TYR A 248 11.18 26.02 22.83
N ARG A 249 10.00 26.51 23.23
CA ARG A 249 8.72 26.06 22.69
C ARG A 249 8.63 26.34 21.18
N ALA A 250 9.03 27.52 20.72
CA ALA A 250 9.05 27.88 19.31
C ALA A 250 9.99 26.97 18.48
N LEU A 251 11.11 26.53 19.07
CA LEU A 251 12.06 25.61 18.43
C LEU A 251 11.54 24.16 18.36
N PHE A 252 11.13 23.62 19.51
CA PHE A 252 11.00 22.18 19.68
C PHE A 252 9.57 21.66 19.72
N PHE A 253 8.55 22.52 19.85
CA PHE A 253 7.16 22.07 19.89
C PHE A 253 6.79 21.21 18.67
N GLN A 254 6.14 20.07 18.94
CA GLN A 254 5.50 19.24 17.94
C GLN A 254 4.12 18.81 18.42
N ARG A 255 3.17 18.71 17.48
CA ARG A 255 1.81 18.27 17.82
C ARG A 255 1.83 16.78 18.18
N PRO A 256 1.10 16.34 19.22
CA PRO A 256 0.99 14.93 19.55
C PRO A 256 0.33 14.13 18.43
N LEU A 257 0.57 12.82 18.42
CA LEU A 257 -0.10 11.89 17.51
C LEU A 257 -1.60 11.84 17.81
N LYS A 258 -2.42 11.81 16.75
CA LYS A 258 -3.87 11.71 16.91
C LYS A 258 -4.27 10.28 17.24
N LEU A 259 -5.07 10.12 18.29
CA LEU A 259 -5.72 8.85 18.61
C LEU A 259 -6.63 8.40 17.46
N GLN A 260 -6.57 7.12 17.12
CA GLN A 260 -7.34 6.53 16.02
C GLN A 260 -8.46 5.61 16.54
N LYS A 261 -9.04 5.90 17.71
CA LYS A 261 -10.12 5.10 18.32
C LYS A 261 -11.31 4.87 17.37
N PHE A 262 -11.59 5.81 16.46
CA PHE A 262 -12.64 5.69 15.46
C PHE A 262 -12.40 4.58 14.42
N LEU A 263 -11.16 4.10 14.24
CA LEU A 263 -10.82 3.00 13.34
C LEU A 263 -11.15 1.62 13.91
N VAL A 264 -11.42 1.51 15.20
CA VAL A 264 -11.86 0.24 15.80
C VAL A 264 -13.20 -0.15 15.17
N GLY A 265 -13.27 -1.37 14.65
CA GLY A 265 -14.46 -1.90 13.98
C GLY A 265 -15.64 -2.12 14.94
N PRO A 266 -16.87 -2.22 14.41
CA PRO A 266 -18.04 -2.62 15.18
C PRO A 266 -17.99 -4.11 15.54
N CYS A 267 -18.68 -4.48 16.63
CA CYS A 267 -18.87 -5.86 17.03
C CYS A 267 -19.74 -6.62 16.03
N THR A 268 -19.44 -7.90 15.81
CA THR A 268 -20.21 -8.76 14.89
C THR A 268 -21.65 -9.01 15.35
N LEU A 269 -21.88 -9.16 16.66
CA LEU A 269 -23.21 -9.42 17.24
C LEU A 269 -23.99 -8.15 17.60
N GLU A 270 -23.29 -7.11 18.08
CA GLU A 270 -23.86 -5.79 18.42
C GLU A 270 -23.20 -4.67 17.58
N PRO A 271 -23.63 -4.42 16.33
CA PRO A 271 -22.96 -3.47 15.42
C PRO A 271 -22.85 -2.02 15.93
N GLN A 272 -23.72 -1.62 16.86
CA GLN A 272 -23.71 -0.32 17.54
C GLN A 272 -22.56 -0.15 18.54
N ARG A 273 -21.86 -1.24 18.91
CA ARG A 273 -20.74 -1.22 19.87
C ARG A 273 -19.40 -1.47 19.19
N LYS A 274 -18.35 -0.90 19.76
CA LYS A 274 -16.96 -1.16 19.35
C LYS A 274 -16.47 -2.51 19.88
N ARG A 275 -15.56 -3.12 19.12
CA ARG A 275 -14.84 -4.34 19.48
C ARG A 275 -14.01 -4.16 20.76
N ALA A 276 -13.97 -5.19 21.60
CA ALA A 276 -13.14 -5.22 22.81
C ALA A 276 -11.65 -5.33 22.45
N ALA A 277 -10.78 -4.71 23.26
CA ALA A 277 -9.34 -4.93 23.13
C ALA A 277 -9.00 -6.37 23.51
N LYS A 278 -8.04 -7.01 22.82
CA LYS A 278 -7.63 -8.38 23.18
C LYS A 278 -7.09 -8.46 24.61
N ALA A 279 -6.41 -7.42 25.07
CA ALA A 279 -5.84 -7.38 26.41
C ALA A 279 -6.88 -7.31 27.56
N CYS A 280 -8.17 -7.08 27.31
CA CYS A 280 -9.14 -7.03 28.39
C CYS A 280 -9.39 -8.43 28.98
N LEU A 281 -9.60 -8.52 30.30
CA LEU A 281 -9.73 -9.81 31.00
C LEU A 281 -10.94 -10.59 30.50
N GLU A 282 -12.03 -9.91 30.18
CA GLU A 282 -13.25 -10.54 29.67
C GLU A 282 -12.97 -11.28 28.35
N PHE A 283 -12.14 -10.70 27.48
CA PHE A 283 -11.77 -11.35 26.23
C PHE A 283 -10.77 -12.49 26.44
N GLN A 284 -9.79 -12.31 27.34
CA GLN A 284 -8.84 -13.38 27.68
C GLN A 284 -9.60 -14.61 28.18
N GLU A 285 -10.53 -14.42 29.13
CA GLU A 285 -11.39 -15.49 29.64
C GLU A 285 -12.25 -16.10 28.53
N PHE A 286 -12.94 -15.27 27.74
CA PHE A 286 -13.80 -15.73 26.65
C PHE A 286 -13.06 -16.63 25.66
N ARG A 287 -11.86 -16.20 25.22
CA ARG A 287 -11.02 -16.98 24.29
C ARG A 287 -10.63 -18.31 24.93
N THR A 288 -10.19 -18.28 26.18
CA THR A 288 -9.77 -19.50 26.88
C THR A 288 -10.92 -20.48 27.07
N ARG A 289 -12.08 -20.02 27.57
CA ARG A 289 -13.26 -20.88 27.76
C ARG A 289 -13.78 -21.45 26.44
N GLN A 290 -13.76 -20.66 25.37
CA GLN A 290 -14.17 -21.14 24.04
C GLN A 290 -13.28 -22.29 23.55
N GLU A 291 -11.95 -22.17 23.68
CA GLU A 291 -11.02 -23.24 23.28
C GLU A 291 -11.17 -24.48 24.17
N LEU A 292 -11.34 -24.30 25.49
CA LEU A 292 -11.58 -25.41 26.43
C LEU A 292 -12.86 -26.19 26.11
N ASN A 293 -13.94 -25.50 25.76
CA ASN A 293 -15.22 -26.13 25.44
C ASN A 293 -15.19 -26.88 24.09
N HIS A 294 -14.17 -26.67 23.26
CA HIS A 294 -13.96 -27.43 22.03
C HIS A 294 -13.07 -28.66 22.23
N LEU A 295 -12.44 -28.82 23.39
CA LEU A 295 -11.69 -30.03 23.73
C LEU A 295 -12.66 -31.17 24.01
N LEU A 296 -12.39 -32.31 23.39
CA LEU A 296 -13.10 -33.56 23.63
C LEU A 296 -12.08 -34.65 23.94
N ILE A 297 -12.45 -35.56 24.83
CA ILE A 297 -11.65 -36.73 25.20
C ILE A 297 -12.29 -37.96 24.55
N PHE A 298 -11.52 -38.69 23.76
CA PHE A 298 -11.93 -39.98 23.24
C PHE A 298 -11.87 -41.02 24.35
N ASN A 299 -13.01 -41.62 24.65
CA ASN A 299 -13.12 -42.76 25.57
C ASN A 299 -12.97 -44.06 24.76
N PRO A 300 -11.93 -44.88 25.01
CA PRO A 300 -11.72 -46.13 24.28
C PRO A 300 -12.80 -47.18 24.54
N ASP A 301 -13.43 -47.17 25.72
CA ASP A 301 -14.44 -48.16 26.11
C ASP A 301 -15.76 -47.92 25.37
N GLU A 302 -16.18 -46.65 25.30
CA GLU A 302 -17.40 -46.23 24.59
C GLU A 302 -17.17 -45.99 23.08
N ARG A 303 -15.90 -45.99 22.64
CA ARG A 303 -15.46 -45.62 21.29
C ARG A 303 -16.05 -44.28 20.80
N ALA A 304 -16.23 -43.35 21.72
CA ALA A 304 -16.89 -42.07 21.48
C ALA A 304 -16.12 -40.92 22.15
N TYR A 305 -16.36 -39.70 21.65
CA TYR A 305 -15.83 -38.49 22.26
C TYR A 305 -16.77 -37.98 23.34
N ARG A 306 -16.24 -37.73 24.54
CA ARG A 306 -16.93 -37.02 25.62
C ARG A 306 -16.40 -35.60 25.79
N CYS A 307 -17.22 -34.72 26.34
CA CYS A 307 -16.79 -33.40 26.80
C CYS A 307 -15.98 -33.53 28.10
N LEU A 308 -15.19 -32.50 28.42
CA LEU A 308 -14.59 -32.37 29.75
C LEU A 308 -15.69 -32.11 30.79
N SER A 309 -15.55 -32.73 31.96
CA SER A 309 -16.40 -32.46 33.12
C SER A 309 -16.19 -31.03 33.64
N GLU A 310 -17.10 -30.56 34.49
CA GLU A 310 -16.96 -29.22 35.07
C GLU A 310 -15.69 -29.07 35.91
N THR A 311 -15.33 -30.09 36.68
CA THR A 311 -14.11 -30.12 37.50
C THR A 311 -12.85 -30.15 36.65
N GLU A 312 -12.82 -30.97 35.59
CA GLU A 312 -11.72 -31.04 34.62
C GLU A 312 -11.51 -29.67 33.92
N ARG A 313 -12.60 -29.04 33.47
CA ARG A 313 -12.54 -27.72 32.81
C ARG A 313 -12.03 -26.64 33.74
N GLU A 314 -12.49 -26.61 35.00
CA GLU A 314 -12.10 -25.57 35.94
C GLU A 314 -10.64 -25.73 36.38
N ALA A 315 -10.17 -26.97 36.60
CA ALA A 315 -8.78 -27.23 36.92
C ALA A 315 -7.82 -26.71 35.83
N ILE A 316 -8.13 -26.98 34.55
CA ILE A 316 -7.33 -26.48 33.43
C ILE A 316 -7.47 -24.96 33.30
N PHE A 317 -8.67 -24.42 33.48
CA PHE A 317 -8.90 -22.97 33.39
C PHE A 317 -8.08 -22.19 34.40
N GLN A 318 -7.98 -22.66 35.65
CA GLN A 318 -7.16 -22.04 36.69
C GLN A 318 -5.67 -22.09 36.33
N HIS A 319 -5.21 -23.21 35.77
CA HIS A 319 -3.84 -23.32 35.26
C HIS A 319 -3.56 -22.32 34.12
N LEU A 320 -4.55 -22.08 33.24
CA LEU A 320 -4.48 -21.08 32.17
C LEU A 320 -4.54 -19.62 32.66
N GLN A 321 -4.91 -19.34 33.91
CA GLN A 321 -4.87 -17.98 34.46
C GLN A 321 -3.44 -17.52 34.80
N THR A 322 -2.54 -18.46 35.06
CA THR A 322 -1.15 -18.20 35.47
C THR A 322 -0.12 -18.47 34.37
N HIS A 323 -0.56 -18.97 33.21
CA HIS A 323 0.28 -19.29 32.06
C HIS A 323 -0.17 -18.53 30.81
N ASP A 324 0.79 -18.18 29.95
CA ASP A 324 0.51 -17.50 28.68
C ASP A 324 -0.18 -18.43 27.65
N GLN A 325 0.14 -19.72 27.72
CA GLN A 325 -0.40 -20.83 26.97
C GLN A 325 -0.01 -22.16 27.63
N ILE A 326 -0.75 -23.24 27.35
CA ILE A 326 -0.37 -24.60 27.74
C ILE A 326 -0.54 -25.56 26.56
N THR A 327 0.29 -26.60 26.50
CA THR A 327 0.24 -27.65 25.47
C THR A 327 -0.82 -28.71 25.78
N LEU A 328 -1.29 -29.43 24.76
CA LEU A 328 -2.15 -30.60 24.98
C LEU A 328 -1.47 -31.68 25.83
N GLY A 329 -0.14 -31.80 25.74
CA GLY A 329 0.64 -32.69 26.61
C GLY A 329 0.54 -32.32 28.10
N GLN A 330 0.58 -31.03 28.43
CA GLN A 330 0.38 -30.55 29.81
C GLN A 330 -1.05 -30.77 30.28
N ILE A 331 -2.05 -30.54 29.41
CA ILE A 331 -3.46 -30.80 29.71
C ILE A 331 -3.69 -32.29 29.99
N ARG A 332 -3.13 -33.17 29.15
CA ARG A 332 -3.21 -34.63 29.35
C ARG A 332 -2.66 -35.04 30.72
N LYS A 333 -1.53 -34.46 31.14
CA LYS A 333 -0.93 -34.70 32.45
C LYS A 333 -1.81 -34.16 33.58
N ALA A 334 -2.37 -32.96 33.43
CA ALA A 334 -3.25 -32.34 34.42
C ALA A 334 -4.56 -33.11 34.60
N LEU A 335 -5.05 -33.75 33.55
CA LEU A 335 -6.26 -34.59 33.55
C LEU A 335 -5.99 -36.07 33.88
N SER A 336 -4.73 -36.47 34.07
CA SER A 336 -4.34 -37.86 34.34
C SER A 336 -4.86 -38.90 33.32
N LEU A 337 -4.94 -38.53 32.03
CA LEU A 337 -5.54 -39.40 30.99
C LEU A 337 -4.73 -40.69 30.72
N HIS A 338 -5.42 -41.82 30.65
CA HIS A 338 -4.83 -43.15 30.42
C HIS A 338 -4.36 -43.34 28.97
N ALA A 339 -3.50 -44.34 28.70
CA ALA A 339 -2.83 -44.52 27.39
C ALA A 339 -3.79 -44.63 26.18
N GLY A 340 -5.00 -45.17 26.37
CA GLY A 340 -6.04 -45.27 25.33
C GLY A 340 -6.87 -43.99 25.12
N GLU A 341 -6.90 -43.08 26.08
CA GLU A 341 -7.62 -41.81 25.98
C GLU A 341 -6.78 -40.77 25.25
N HIS A 342 -7.39 -40.04 24.31
CA HIS A 342 -6.72 -38.97 23.58
C HIS A 342 -7.67 -37.81 23.29
N LEU A 343 -7.11 -36.62 23.07
CA LEU A 343 -7.89 -35.43 22.75
C LEU A 343 -8.21 -35.40 21.25
N ASN A 344 -9.33 -34.78 20.87
CA ASN A 344 -9.80 -34.63 19.47
C ASN A 344 -8.85 -33.88 18.53
N PHE A 345 -7.83 -33.22 19.08
CA PHE A 345 -6.78 -32.58 18.30
C PHE A 345 -5.60 -33.54 18.12
N GLU A 346 -5.29 -33.88 16.86
CA GLU A 346 -4.26 -34.88 16.49
C GLU A 346 -2.82 -34.46 16.83
N ASP A 347 -2.57 -33.17 17.10
CA ASP A 347 -1.23 -32.62 17.29
C ASP A 347 -0.96 -32.34 18.78
N LYS A 348 -0.06 -33.13 19.38
CA LYS A 348 0.35 -32.98 20.79
C LYS A 348 1.00 -31.63 21.10
N GLU A 349 1.52 -30.92 20.09
CA GLU A 349 2.13 -29.59 20.23
C GLU A 349 1.11 -28.45 20.15
N HIS A 350 -0.17 -28.74 19.90
CA HIS A 350 -1.20 -27.72 19.89
C HIS A 350 -1.26 -26.99 21.25
N LYS A 351 -1.33 -25.66 21.21
CA LYS A 351 -1.26 -24.79 22.40
C LYS A 351 -2.58 -24.07 22.61
N ILE A 352 -3.11 -24.18 23.82
CA ILE A 352 -4.31 -23.45 24.24
C ILE A 352 -3.86 -22.12 24.86
N PRO A 353 -4.39 -20.98 24.37
CA PRO A 353 -4.02 -19.67 24.89
C PRO A 353 -4.59 -19.43 26.29
N GLY A 354 -3.73 -18.97 27.21
CA GLY A 354 -4.12 -18.56 28.56
C GLY A 354 -4.34 -17.06 28.70
N ASN A 355 -4.31 -16.58 29.95
CA ASN A 355 -4.52 -15.19 30.31
C ASN A 355 -3.20 -14.40 30.28
N ARG A 356 -2.80 -14.02 29.06
CA ARG A 356 -1.53 -13.31 28.81
C ARG A 356 -1.45 -11.96 29.51
N THR A 357 -2.59 -11.31 29.73
CA THR A 357 -2.66 -10.03 30.45
C THR A 357 -2.33 -10.24 31.93
N SER A 358 -3.01 -11.19 32.59
CA SER A 358 -2.76 -11.49 34.01
C SER A 358 -1.31 -11.91 34.25
N VAL A 359 -0.74 -12.77 33.40
CA VAL A 359 0.67 -13.20 33.52
C VAL A 359 1.63 -12.02 33.52
N LYS A 360 1.44 -11.06 32.60
CA LYS A 360 2.29 -9.87 32.51
C LYS A 360 2.14 -8.95 33.73
N LEU A 361 0.90 -8.78 34.21
CA LEU A 361 0.63 -7.92 35.37
C LEU A 361 1.13 -8.56 36.67
N GLN A 362 0.97 -9.87 36.83
CA GLN A 362 1.45 -10.61 38.00
C GLN A 362 2.99 -10.56 38.12
N LYS A 363 3.73 -10.52 37.00
CA LYS A 363 5.19 -10.33 37.03
C LYS A 363 5.62 -8.99 37.64
N ILE A 364 4.79 -7.95 37.53
CA ILE A 364 5.11 -6.59 38.02
C ILE A 364 4.50 -6.34 39.40
N LEU A 365 3.25 -6.75 39.59
CA LEU A 365 2.46 -6.50 40.79
C LEU A 365 2.62 -7.59 41.86
N GLY A 366 3.16 -8.77 41.50
CA GLY A 366 3.27 -9.90 42.40
C GLY A 366 1.91 -10.31 43.00
N THR A 367 1.86 -10.47 44.31
CA THR A 367 0.65 -10.85 45.06
C THR A 367 -0.43 -9.76 45.04
N LEU A 368 -0.06 -8.49 44.85
CA LEU A 368 -1.01 -7.38 44.75
C LEU A 368 -1.99 -7.59 43.59
N TRP A 369 -1.57 -8.25 42.51
CA TRP A 369 -2.47 -8.54 41.40
C TRP A 369 -3.70 -9.34 41.86
N GLN A 370 -3.51 -10.36 42.69
CA GLN A 370 -4.59 -11.23 43.16
C GLN A 370 -5.50 -10.51 44.17
N THR A 371 -4.93 -9.68 45.05
CA THR A 371 -5.70 -8.97 46.09
C THR A 371 -6.60 -7.86 45.53
N LEU A 372 -6.33 -7.38 44.31
CA LEU A 372 -7.17 -6.37 43.66
C LEU A 372 -8.59 -6.85 43.35
N GLY A 373 -8.82 -8.16 43.20
CA GLY A 373 -10.14 -8.72 42.87
C GLY A 373 -10.80 -8.01 41.69
N ASN A 374 -12.02 -7.49 41.87
CA ASN A 374 -12.75 -6.77 40.81
C ASN A 374 -12.06 -5.46 40.34
N LYS A 375 -11.14 -4.88 41.12
CA LYS A 375 -10.38 -3.69 40.71
C LYS A 375 -9.38 -3.99 39.59
N GLN A 376 -9.07 -5.26 39.32
CA GLN A 376 -8.24 -5.68 38.17
C GLN A 376 -8.79 -5.12 36.84
N PHE A 377 -10.12 -5.11 36.67
CA PHE A 377 -10.77 -4.59 35.46
C PHE A 377 -10.60 -3.07 35.30
N GLU A 378 -10.65 -2.33 36.41
CA GLU A 378 -10.43 -0.87 36.41
C GLU A 378 -8.97 -0.55 36.07
N LEU A 379 -8.00 -1.26 36.67
CA LEU A 379 -6.58 -1.07 36.37
C LEU A 379 -6.28 -1.31 34.89
N ILE A 380 -6.80 -2.40 34.32
CA ILE A 380 -6.65 -2.68 32.88
C ILE A 380 -7.32 -1.62 32.02
N THR A 381 -8.46 -1.08 32.45
CA THR A 381 -9.12 0.01 31.75
C THR A 381 -8.23 1.26 31.72
N ASP A 382 -7.62 1.64 32.85
CA ASP A 382 -6.66 2.75 32.91
C ASP A 382 -5.47 2.50 31.97
N LEU A 383 -4.85 1.32 32.04
CA LEU A 383 -3.72 0.91 31.19
C LEU A 383 -4.04 0.93 29.69
N LEU A 384 -5.27 0.60 29.30
CA LEU A 384 -5.68 0.56 27.89
C LEU A 384 -6.21 1.90 27.35
N THR A 385 -6.69 2.79 28.22
CA THR A 385 -7.40 4.00 27.81
C THR A 385 -6.59 5.28 27.97
N ILE A 386 -5.68 5.34 28.95
CA ILE A 386 -4.77 6.46 29.18
C ILE A 386 -3.53 6.27 28.30
N ASN A 387 -3.36 7.15 27.32
CA ASN A 387 -2.35 6.98 26.27
C ASN A 387 -1.04 7.73 26.56
N ASP A 388 -1.13 8.81 27.34
CA ASP A 388 0.02 9.59 27.75
C ASP A 388 0.66 8.92 28.97
N ARG A 389 1.98 8.73 28.90
CA ARG A 389 2.71 8.03 29.96
C ARG A 389 2.81 8.85 31.23
N ARG A 390 2.93 10.19 31.16
CA ARG A 390 2.95 11.04 32.34
C ARG A 390 1.62 10.97 33.05
N ASP A 391 0.53 11.07 32.29
CA ASP A 391 -0.81 11.01 32.86
C ASP A 391 -1.10 9.62 33.46
N LEU A 392 -0.69 8.54 32.79
CA LEU A 392 -0.83 7.18 33.31
C LEU A 392 0.00 6.97 34.57
N PHE A 393 1.26 7.40 34.57
CA PHE A 393 2.14 7.29 35.72
C PHE A 393 1.59 8.05 36.92
N LYS A 394 1.16 9.30 36.73
CA LYS A 394 0.49 10.10 37.76
C LYS A 394 -0.76 9.39 38.29
N ARG A 395 -1.58 8.81 37.41
CA ARG A 395 -2.77 8.04 37.80
C ARG A 395 -2.39 6.82 38.66
N LEU A 396 -1.32 6.11 38.32
CA LEU A 396 -0.83 4.94 39.06
C LEU A 396 -0.28 5.32 40.45
N GLU A 397 0.46 6.42 40.57
CA GLU A 397 0.92 6.91 41.88
C GLU A 397 -0.23 7.49 42.71
N SER A 398 -1.08 8.33 42.11
CA SER A 398 -2.04 9.14 42.88
C SER A 398 -3.31 8.38 43.26
N HIS A 399 -3.88 7.59 42.34
CA HIS A 399 -5.13 6.84 42.55
C HIS A 399 -4.87 5.43 43.03
N TRP A 400 -3.97 4.72 42.35
CA TRP A 400 -3.66 3.33 42.68
C TRP A 400 -2.66 3.20 43.83
N LYS A 401 -2.03 4.30 44.26
CA LYS A 401 -1.05 4.35 45.36
C LYS A 401 0.09 3.34 45.18
N LEU A 402 0.49 3.10 43.93
CA LEU A 402 1.55 2.15 43.63
C LEU A 402 2.92 2.78 43.90
N PRO A 403 3.91 1.99 44.38
CA PRO A 403 5.28 2.45 44.51
C PRO A 403 5.85 2.96 43.18
N LEU A 404 6.78 3.91 43.26
CA LEU A 404 7.44 4.56 42.11
C LEU A 404 7.87 3.56 41.03
N GLU A 405 8.61 2.52 41.42
CA GLU A 405 9.15 1.51 40.51
C GLU A 405 8.04 0.69 39.83
N THR A 406 7.06 0.24 40.60
CA THR A 406 5.89 -0.50 40.08
C THR A 406 5.07 0.35 39.11
N ALA A 407 4.80 1.61 39.45
CA ALA A 407 4.07 2.55 38.60
C ALA A 407 4.80 2.82 37.29
N TYR A 408 6.13 2.96 37.34
CA TYR A 408 6.98 3.12 36.17
C TYR A 408 6.91 1.88 35.25
N HIS A 409 7.13 0.67 35.78
CA HIS A 409 7.10 -0.56 34.98
C HIS A 409 5.73 -0.82 34.34
N LEU A 410 4.63 -0.51 35.03
CA LEU A 410 3.28 -0.57 34.44
C LEU A 410 3.07 0.46 33.33
N THR A 411 3.71 1.63 33.41
CA THR A 411 3.57 2.68 32.40
C THR A 411 4.27 2.32 31.08
N ILE A 412 5.35 1.55 31.16
CA ILE A 412 6.07 1.04 29.99
C ILE A 412 5.58 -0.34 29.52
N LEU A 413 4.67 -0.98 30.27
CA LEU A 413 4.13 -2.31 29.96
C LEU A 413 3.37 -2.32 28.63
N GLU A 414 3.70 -3.27 27.78
CA GLU A 414 2.97 -3.53 26.53
C GLU A 414 2.07 -4.77 26.67
N LEU A 415 0.75 -4.56 26.65
CA LEU A 415 -0.25 -5.63 26.67
C LEU A 415 -0.53 -6.21 25.28
N GLU A 416 -1.28 -7.32 25.20
CA GLU A 416 -1.62 -7.97 23.93
C GLU A 416 -2.34 -7.00 22.98
N SER A 417 -1.74 -6.75 21.81
CA SER A 417 -2.28 -5.81 20.83
C SER A 417 -3.47 -6.38 20.03
N GLY A 418 -4.30 -5.48 19.50
CA GLY A 418 -5.43 -5.82 18.64
C GLY A 418 -6.78 -5.90 19.37
N TYR A 419 -7.81 -6.29 18.62
CA TYR A 419 -9.20 -6.29 19.07
C TYR A 419 -9.89 -7.63 18.75
N SER A 420 -10.83 -8.00 19.62
CA SER A 420 -11.77 -9.12 19.45
C SER A 420 -12.73 -8.87 18.27
N PRO A 421 -13.34 -9.90 17.64
CA PRO A 421 -14.49 -9.71 16.76
C PRO A 421 -15.74 -9.19 17.50
N LEU A 422 -15.82 -9.37 18.82
CA LEU A 422 -16.98 -9.04 19.65
C LEU A 422 -16.73 -7.81 20.54
N SER A 423 -17.81 -7.15 20.97
CA SER A 423 -17.77 -6.08 21.96
C SER A 423 -17.61 -6.66 23.36
N ARG A 424 -17.14 -5.84 24.32
CA ARG A 424 -17.04 -6.25 25.73
C ARG A 424 -18.41 -6.70 26.27
N LYS A 425 -19.48 -5.98 25.91
CA LYS A 425 -20.85 -6.33 26.34
C LYS A 425 -21.28 -7.70 25.80
N ALA A 426 -21.11 -7.94 24.50
CA ALA A 426 -21.47 -9.22 23.89
C ALA A 426 -20.67 -10.38 24.52
N ILE A 427 -19.39 -10.15 24.81
CA ILE A 427 -18.55 -11.13 25.51
C ILE A 427 -19.11 -11.41 26.92
N CYS A 428 -19.43 -10.37 27.70
CA CYS A 428 -20.00 -10.54 29.04
C CYS A 428 -21.34 -11.28 29.04
N LEU A 429 -22.14 -11.16 27.97
CA LEU A 429 -23.38 -11.94 27.81
C LEU A 429 -23.12 -13.42 27.48
N LEU A 430 -22.04 -13.73 26.77
CA LEU A 430 -21.69 -15.10 26.40
C LEU A 430 -20.95 -15.87 27.50
N LEU A 431 -20.16 -15.16 28.32
CA LEU A 431 -19.33 -15.77 29.35
C LEU A 431 -20.09 -16.68 30.33
N PRO A 432 -21.27 -16.31 30.88
CA PRO A 432 -22.03 -17.20 31.76
C PRO A 432 -22.32 -18.56 31.14
N HIS A 433 -22.68 -18.60 29.85
CA HIS A 433 -22.97 -19.83 29.12
C HIS A 433 -21.71 -20.60 28.74
N LEU A 434 -20.61 -19.92 28.44
CA LEU A 434 -19.33 -20.58 28.17
C LEU A 434 -18.73 -21.20 29.45
N ARG A 435 -18.98 -20.62 30.63
CA ARG A 435 -18.52 -21.16 31.92
C ARG A 435 -19.19 -22.49 32.27
N THR A 436 -20.45 -22.69 31.89
CA THR A 436 -21.13 -24.01 32.03
C THR A 436 -20.62 -25.04 31.02
N GLY A 437 -19.78 -24.61 30.08
CA GLY A 437 -19.13 -25.45 29.08
C GLY A 437 -19.90 -25.62 27.79
N LEU A 438 -20.90 -24.78 27.55
CA LEU A 438 -21.62 -24.80 26.28
C LEU A 438 -20.68 -24.44 25.12
N PRO A 439 -20.77 -25.15 23.97
CA PRO A 439 -20.11 -24.73 22.75
C PRO A 439 -20.57 -23.33 22.33
N TYR A 440 -19.69 -22.59 21.65
CA TYR A 440 -19.95 -21.20 21.24
C TYR A 440 -21.31 -21.01 20.53
N ALA A 441 -21.70 -21.94 19.64
CA ALA A 441 -22.97 -21.87 18.92
C ALA A 441 -24.19 -21.94 19.85
N GLN A 442 -24.15 -22.78 20.88
CA GLN A 442 -25.23 -22.90 21.87
C GLN A 442 -25.21 -21.71 22.83
N ALA A 443 -24.02 -21.25 23.23
CA ALA A 443 -23.87 -20.04 24.05
C ALA A 443 -24.45 -18.80 23.36
N LEU A 444 -24.32 -18.68 22.03
CA LEU A 444 -24.98 -17.62 21.26
C LEU A 444 -26.50 -17.68 21.41
N GLN A 445 -27.10 -18.85 21.17
CA GLN A 445 -28.55 -19.03 21.25
C GLN A 445 -29.08 -18.69 22.65
N GLN A 446 -28.41 -19.16 23.70
CA GLN A 446 -28.78 -18.90 25.09
C GLN A 446 -28.61 -17.43 25.49
N ALA A 447 -27.60 -16.75 24.93
CA ALA A 447 -27.40 -15.31 25.11
C ALA A 447 -28.38 -14.45 24.27
N GLY A 448 -29.36 -15.04 23.60
CA GLY A 448 -30.33 -14.34 22.75
C GLY A 448 -29.80 -13.95 21.37
N TYR A 449 -28.66 -14.48 20.96
CA TYR A 449 -28.12 -14.32 19.61
C TYR A 449 -28.55 -15.50 18.73
N HIS A 450 -29.55 -15.28 17.90
CA HIS A 450 -29.97 -16.29 16.94
C HIS A 450 -29.01 -16.34 15.75
N ALA A 451 -28.40 -17.50 15.51
CA ALA A 451 -27.71 -17.81 14.25
C ALA A 451 -28.76 -18.09 13.16
N GLY A 452 -29.47 -17.05 12.71
CA GLY A 452 -30.48 -17.14 11.65
C GLY A 452 -29.95 -16.61 10.33
N ALA A 453 -30.53 -17.07 9.21
CA ALA A 453 -30.35 -16.46 7.91
C ALA A 453 -30.49 -14.94 8.06
N LYS A 454 -29.52 -14.17 7.54
CA LYS A 454 -29.70 -12.72 7.47
C LYS A 454 -31.04 -12.50 6.77
N PRO A 455 -32.00 -11.77 7.38
CA PRO A 455 -33.27 -11.51 6.72
C PRO A 455 -32.98 -10.92 5.35
N ILE A 456 -33.74 -11.36 4.34
CA ILE A 456 -33.74 -10.69 3.05
C ILE A 456 -34.10 -9.24 3.35
N GLY A 457 -33.26 -8.29 2.95
CA GLY A 457 -33.54 -6.90 3.24
C GLY A 457 -34.79 -6.43 2.50
N GLU A 458 -35.41 -5.37 2.99
CA GLU A 458 -36.66 -4.86 2.41
C GLU A 458 -36.42 -3.77 1.35
N ALA A 459 -35.17 -3.50 0.97
CA ALA A 459 -34.87 -2.41 0.07
C ALA A 459 -35.20 -2.77 -1.39
N GLU A 460 -35.96 -1.89 -2.04
CA GLU A 460 -36.21 -1.98 -3.49
C GLU A 460 -35.04 -1.43 -4.32
N VAL A 461 -34.19 -0.58 -3.72
CA VAL A 461 -33.02 0.01 -4.37
C VAL A 461 -31.81 0.07 -3.43
N LEU A 462 -30.60 -0.03 -3.98
CA LEU A 462 -29.38 0.04 -3.18
C LEU A 462 -29.05 1.47 -2.75
N ALA A 463 -28.97 1.69 -1.44
CA ALA A 463 -28.48 2.93 -0.83
C ALA A 463 -26.97 3.12 -1.10
N PRO A 464 -26.39 4.33 -0.99
CA PRO A 464 -24.93 4.52 -1.15
C PRO A 464 -24.11 3.54 -0.29
N PRO A 465 -23.06 2.88 -0.84
CA PRO A 465 -22.33 1.87 -0.09
C PRO A 465 -21.56 2.48 1.09
N PRO A 466 -21.35 1.71 2.17
CA PRO A 466 -20.60 2.17 3.33
C PRO A 466 -19.16 2.51 2.95
N ARG A 467 -18.54 3.41 3.72
CA ARG A 467 -17.17 3.83 3.48
C ARG A 467 -16.20 2.70 3.83
N THR A 468 -15.55 2.14 2.81
CA THR A 468 -14.47 1.17 2.97
C THR A 468 -13.08 1.83 2.98
N ASN A 469 -12.16 1.22 3.72
CA ASN A 469 -10.75 1.61 3.73
C ASN A 469 -10.00 1.15 2.47
N ASN A 470 -10.52 0.15 1.75
CA ASN A 470 -9.99 -0.28 0.46
C ASN A 470 -10.69 0.49 -0.67
N PRO A 471 -9.99 1.44 -1.34
CA PRO A 471 -10.60 2.25 -2.39
C PRO A 471 -11.00 1.44 -3.63
N VAL A 472 -10.38 0.27 -3.88
CA VAL A 472 -10.72 -0.62 -5.00
C VAL A 472 -12.12 -1.17 -4.77
N VAL A 473 -12.34 -1.78 -3.61
CA VAL A 473 -13.64 -2.30 -3.18
C VAL A 473 -14.70 -1.20 -3.17
N GLY A 474 -14.35 -0.02 -2.66
CA GLY A 474 -15.29 1.10 -2.62
C GLY A 474 -15.72 1.56 -4.01
N LYS A 475 -14.81 1.51 -4.99
CA LYS A 475 -15.11 1.82 -6.39
C LYS A 475 -16.02 0.74 -7.01
N ALA A 476 -15.69 -0.53 -6.80
CA ALA A 476 -16.48 -1.66 -7.28
C ALA A 476 -17.92 -1.61 -6.73
N LEU A 477 -18.10 -1.50 -5.41
CA LEU A 477 -19.41 -1.35 -4.75
C LEU A 477 -20.25 -0.21 -5.36
N ASN A 478 -19.63 0.94 -5.62
CA ASN A 478 -20.31 2.07 -6.25
C ASN A 478 -20.67 1.82 -7.71
N GLN A 479 -19.89 1.04 -8.47
CA GLN A 479 -20.25 0.68 -9.84
C GLN A 479 -21.35 -0.39 -9.84
N THR A 480 -21.26 -1.41 -8.99
CA THR A 480 -22.32 -2.41 -8.81
C THR A 480 -23.64 -1.74 -8.44
N ARG A 481 -23.65 -0.81 -7.48
CA ARG A 481 -24.84 -0.01 -7.14
C ARG A 481 -25.47 0.64 -8.36
N LYS A 482 -24.66 1.29 -9.20
CA LYS A 482 -25.15 2.00 -10.39
C LYS A 482 -25.77 1.06 -11.42
N ILE A 483 -25.16 -0.12 -11.61
CA ILE A 483 -25.63 -1.14 -12.55
C ILE A 483 -26.93 -1.75 -12.02
N VAL A 484 -26.92 -2.24 -10.78
CA VAL A 484 -28.08 -2.90 -10.16
C VAL A 484 -29.27 -1.94 -10.04
N ASN A 485 -29.07 -0.69 -9.61
CA ASN A 485 -30.18 0.26 -9.56
C ASN A 485 -30.71 0.61 -10.96
N ALA A 486 -29.84 0.69 -11.98
CA ALA A 486 -30.29 0.90 -13.36
C ALA A 486 -31.03 -0.32 -13.93
N LEU A 487 -30.62 -1.54 -13.55
CA LEU A 487 -31.32 -2.79 -13.86
C LEU A 487 -32.70 -2.81 -13.24
N ILE A 488 -32.79 -2.53 -11.93
CA ILE A 488 -34.06 -2.49 -11.20
C ILE A 488 -35.01 -1.45 -11.80
N ALA A 489 -34.51 -0.26 -12.14
CA ALA A 489 -35.32 0.76 -12.78
C ALA A 489 -35.83 0.38 -14.18
N THR A 490 -35.21 -0.60 -14.85
CA THR A 490 -35.56 -1.00 -16.22
C THR A 490 -36.39 -2.30 -16.26
N TRP A 491 -36.07 -3.28 -15.42
CA TRP A 491 -36.68 -4.62 -15.43
C TRP A 491 -37.31 -5.03 -14.08
N GLY A 492 -37.36 -4.14 -13.09
CA GLY A 492 -37.80 -4.48 -11.74
C GLY A 492 -36.76 -5.27 -10.94
N LEU A 493 -37.11 -5.62 -9.70
CA LEU A 493 -36.23 -6.39 -8.82
C LEU A 493 -36.07 -7.82 -9.37
N PRO A 494 -34.85 -8.33 -9.58
CA PRO A 494 -34.63 -9.73 -9.95
C PRO A 494 -35.00 -10.67 -8.80
N ASP A 495 -35.45 -11.89 -9.12
CA ASP A 495 -35.72 -12.92 -8.10
C ASP A 495 -34.43 -13.43 -7.45
N VAL A 496 -33.37 -13.56 -8.25
CA VAL A 496 -32.06 -14.03 -7.80
C VAL A 496 -30.94 -13.18 -8.38
N ILE A 497 -29.97 -12.82 -7.53
CA ILE A 497 -28.68 -12.25 -7.97
C ILE A 497 -27.56 -13.23 -7.64
N ARG A 498 -26.83 -13.68 -8.65
CA ARG A 498 -25.67 -14.57 -8.56
C ARG A 498 -24.38 -13.77 -8.71
N VAL A 499 -23.50 -13.89 -7.73
CA VAL A 499 -22.21 -13.19 -7.72
C VAL A 499 -21.06 -14.19 -7.83
N GLU A 500 -20.15 -13.99 -8.79
CA GLU A 500 -18.95 -14.80 -8.89
C GLU A 500 -17.99 -14.51 -7.73
N LEU A 501 -17.67 -15.53 -6.93
CA LEU A 501 -16.53 -15.50 -6.01
C LEU A 501 -15.35 -16.24 -6.65
N THR A 502 -14.16 -15.70 -6.47
CA THR A 502 -12.87 -16.36 -6.75
C THR A 502 -12.54 -17.39 -5.64
N ARG A 503 -13.44 -18.36 -5.44
CA ARG A 503 -13.20 -19.55 -4.63
C ARG A 503 -12.53 -20.63 -5.49
N ASP A 504 -11.64 -21.39 -4.87
CA ASP A 504 -11.08 -22.58 -5.50
C ASP A 504 -12.12 -23.69 -5.52
N ALA A 505 -12.13 -24.51 -6.58
CA ALA A 505 -12.99 -25.69 -6.67
C ALA A 505 -12.80 -26.61 -5.44
N LYS A 506 -13.83 -27.39 -5.10
CA LYS A 506 -13.78 -28.33 -3.97
C LYS A 506 -12.66 -29.36 -4.21
N GLN A 507 -11.54 -29.17 -3.53
CA GLN A 507 -10.36 -30.03 -3.65
C GLN A 507 -10.66 -31.45 -3.12
N GLY A 508 -10.15 -32.48 -3.80
CA GLY A 508 -10.24 -33.88 -3.36
C GLY A 508 -9.44 -34.16 -2.08
N LYS A 509 -9.70 -35.30 -1.43
CA LYS A 509 -9.08 -35.68 -0.13
C LYS A 509 -7.55 -35.57 -0.15
N LYS A 510 -6.89 -36.19 -1.15
CA LYS A 510 -5.42 -36.15 -1.33
C LYS A 510 -4.86 -34.73 -1.48
N ALA A 511 -5.56 -33.85 -2.20
CA ALA A 511 -5.12 -32.46 -2.38
C ALA A 511 -5.25 -31.64 -1.08
N ARG A 512 -6.32 -31.86 -0.30
CA ARG A 512 -6.47 -31.26 1.04
C ARG A 512 -5.41 -31.74 2.01
N GLU A 513 -5.14 -33.04 2.04
CA GLU A 513 -4.07 -33.64 2.85
C GLU A 513 -2.70 -33.07 2.49
N ARG A 514 -2.41 -32.88 1.19
CA ARG A 514 -1.17 -32.24 0.74
C ARG A 514 -1.07 -30.78 1.22
N ILE A 515 -2.14 -30.00 1.11
CA ILE A 515 -2.18 -28.61 1.60
C ILE A 515 -2.00 -28.56 3.11
N GLN A 516 -2.72 -29.40 3.85
CA GLN A 516 -2.63 -29.48 5.31
C GLN A 516 -1.23 -29.92 5.75
N LYS A 517 -0.64 -30.92 5.10
CA LYS A 517 0.76 -31.32 5.33
C LYS A 517 1.72 -30.17 5.07
N GLN A 518 1.54 -29.42 3.98
CA GLN A 518 2.35 -28.25 3.68
C GLN A 518 2.18 -27.12 4.71
N GLN A 519 0.97 -26.90 5.21
CA GLN A 519 0.68 -25.93 6.28
C GLN A 519 1.36 -26.35 7.59
N LYS A 520 1.24 -27.61 7.99
CA LYS A 520 1.93 -28.17 9.18
C LYS A 520 3.44 -28.03 9.06
N VAL A 521 4.03 -28.34 7.89
CA VAL A 521 5.47 -28.14 7.66
C VAL A 521 5.86 -26.66 7.77
N ASN A 522 5.07 -25.75 7.20
CA ASN A 522 5.31 -24.31 7.32
C ASN A 522 5.19 -23.81 8.76
N GLU A 523 4.24 -24.34 9.53
CA GLU A 523 4.04 -24.01 10.94
C GLU A 523 5.20 -24.52 11.79
N LYS A 524 5.64 -25.76 11.58
CA LYS A 524 6.83 -26.33 12.22
C LYS A 524 8.08 -25.48 11.95
N LEU A 525 8.36 -25.20 10.68
CA LEU A 525 9.49 -24.33 10.30
C LEU A 525 9.38 -22.92 10.89
N ASN A 526 8.16 -22.38 11.02
CA ASN A 526 7.96 -21.09 11.68
C ASN A 526 8.26 -21.20 13.19
N ASN A 527 7.87 -22.28 13.85
CA ASN A 527 8.11 -22.45 15.28
C ASN A 527 9.59 -22.72 15.58
N GLU A 528 10.27 -23.54 14.79
CA GLU A 528 11.73 -23.73 14.87
C GLU A 528 12.46 -22.40 14.65
N ALA A 529 12.06 -21.63 13.64
CA ALA A 529 12.62 -20.31 13.41
C ALA A 529 12.38 -19.36 14.60
N LYS A 530 11.25 -19.44 15.31
CA LYS A 530 11.01 -18.63 16.51
C LYS A 530 11.97 -18.97 17.64
N VAL A 531 12.16 -20.26 17.93
CA VAL A 531 13.10 -20.74 18.97
C VAL A 531 14.51 -20.28 18.65
N GLN A 532 14.94 -20.47 17.40
CA GLN A 532 16.28 -20.06 16.96
C GLN A 532 16.45 -18.53 17.01
N LEU A 533 15.41 -17.76 16.69
CA LEU A 533 15.43 -16.30 16.85
C LEU A 533 15.54 -15.90 18.33
N GLU A 534 14.86 -16.59 19.24
CA GLU A 534 14.97 -16.39 20.69
C GLU A 534 16.38 -16.70 21.20
N GLU A 535 16.97 -17.83 20.79
CA GLU A 535 18.36 -18.20 21.09
C GLU A 535 19.38 -17.17 20.57
N LEU A 536 19.08 -16.54 19.44
CA LEU A 536 19.86 -15.44 18.88
C LEU A 536 19.60 -14.08 19.58
N GLY A 537 18.82 -14.05 20.66
CA GLY A 537 18.53 -12.86 21.47
C GLY A 537 17.42 -11.96 20.91
N ILE A 538 16.58 -12.45 19.99
CA ILE A 538 15.48 -11.68 19.38
C ILE A 538 14.19 -11.93 20.14
N LEU A 539 13.96 -11.13 21.18
CA LEU A 539 12.82 -11.25 22.10
C LEU A 539 11.46 -10.85 21.50
N GLN A 540 11.45 -10.12 20.36
CA GLN A 540 10.23 -9.67 19.68
C GLN A 540 10.19 -10.21 18.23
N ILE A 541 9.64 -11.41 18.08
CA ILE A 541 9.55 -12.09 16.78
C ILE A 541 8.37 -11.57 15.98
N THR A 542 8.65 -10.75 14.97
CA THR A 542 7.62 -10.35 14.01
C THR A 542 7.64 -11.26 12.78
N GLY A 543 6.62 -11.13 11.92
CA GLY A 543 6.56 -11.84 10.64
C GLY A 543 7.75 -11.58 9.71
N GLU A 544 8.44 -10.43 9.83
CA GLU A 544 9.61 -10.15 8.99
C GLU A 544 10.87 -10.90 9.46
N ALA A 545 11.18 -10.99 10.75
CA ALA A 545 12.38 -11.72 11.20
C ALA A 545 12.19 -13.19 10.96
N LEU A 546 10.96 -13.65 11.18
CA LEU A 546 10.56 -14.99 10.83
C LEU A 546 10.83 -15.27 9.35
N LEU A 547 10.45 -14.35 8.46
CA LEU A 547 10.74 -14.46 7.03
C LEU A 547 12.24 -14.41 6.73
N LYS A 548 12.99 -13.45 7.28
CA LYS A 548 14.45 -13.32 7.10
C LYS A 548 15.18 -14.59 7.52
N TYR A 549 14.87 -15.10 8.71
CA TYR A 549 15.47 -16.32 9.23
C TYR A 549 15.11 -17.52 8.37
N ARG A 550 13.85 -17.66 7.96
CA ARG A 550 13.45 -18.74 7.05
C ARG A 550 14.20 -18.71 5.72
N LEU A 551 14.36 -17.52 5.13
CA LEU A 551 15.15 -17.36 3.91
C LEU A 551 16.65 -17.63 4.15
N TRP A 552 17.16 -17.27 5.33
CA TRP A 552 18.55 -17.53 5.72
C TRP A 552 18.85 -19.02 5.85
N ALA A 553 18.00 -19.74 6.59
CA ALA A 553 18.08 -21.18 6.72
C ALA A 553 17.91 -21.87 5.35
N GLU A 554 16.97 -21.41 4.52
CA GLU A 554 16.77 -21.90 3.15
C GLU A 554 18.03 -21.72 2.29
N CYS A 555 18.77 -20.62 2.46
CA CYS A 555 20.00 -20.34 1.74
C CYS A 555 21.25 -20.91 2.43
N LYS A 556 21.10 -21.74 3.48
CA LYS A 556 22.20 -22.27 4.32
C LYS A 556 23.18 -21.19 4.79
N GLY A 557 22.65 -20.00 5.09
CA GLY A 557 23.41 -18.85 5.55
C GLY A 557 24.34 -18.21 4.52
N VAL A 558 24.13 -18.44 3.23
CA VAL A 558 24.96 -17.87 2.15
C VAL A 558 24.11 -17.03 1.21
N CYS A 559 24.66 -15.93 0.69
CA CYS A 559 23.99 -15.16 -0.36
C CYS A 559 23.97 -15.97 -1.68
N PRO A 560 22.80 -16.26 -2.29
CA PRO A 560 22.73 -17.04 -3.52
C PRO A 560 23.41 -16.37 -4.72
N TYR A 561 23.50 -15.04 -4.74
CA TYR A 561 24.11 -14.28 -5.83
C TYR A 561 25.64 -14.16 -5.69
N THR A 562 26.15 -13.88 -4.49
CA THR A 562 27.58 -13.58 -4.28
C THR A 562 28.38 -14.74 -3.68
N GLY A 563 27.72 -15.71 -3.03
CA GLY A 563 28.40 -16.75 -2.27
C GLY A 563 28.96 -16.29 -0.93
N GLN A 564 28.76 -15.02 -0.55
CA GLN A 564 29.21 -14.50 0.74
C GLN A 564 28.38 -15.09 1.89
N THR A 565 29.07 -15.51 2.96
CA THR A 565 28.45 -15.96 4.20
C THR A 565 27.72 -14.81 4.87
N ILE A 566 26.47 -15.05 5.23
CA ILE A 566 25.60 -14.17 5.99
C ILE A 566 25.58 -14.68 7.42
N THR A 567 26.20 -13.94 8.34
CA THR A 567 26.09 -14.26 9.77
C THR A 567 24.73 -13.82 10.33
N PRO A 568 24.25 -14.37 11.46
CA PRO A 568 23.03 -13.87 12.12
C PRO A 568 23.06 -12.35 12.38
N ALA A 569 24.25 -11.82 12.70
CA ALA A 569 24.46 -10.38 12.83
C ALA A 569 24.13 -9.59 11.56
N MET A 570 24.65 -10.07 10.42
CA MET A 570 24.46 -9.46 9.10
C MET A 570 23.03 -9.65 8.57
N LEU A 571 22.40 -10.79 8.86
CA LEU A 571 21.04 -11.11 8.43
C LEU A 571 20.05 -10.04 8.86
N PHE A 572 20.16 -9.65 10.13
CA PHE A 572 19.37 -8.56 10.63
C PHE A 572 19.98 -7.23 10.17
N GLY A 573 21.29 -7.08 10.01
CA GLY A 573 22.02 -5.98 9.34
C GLY A 573 21.33 -5.14 8.22
N SER A 574 21.84 -3.94 8.01
CA SER A 574 21.63 -3.14 6.80
C SER A 574 22.36 -3.70 5.56
N GLU A 575 23.21 -4.69 5.79
CA GLU A 575 24.12 -5.38 4.88
C GLU A 575 23.42 -6.48 4.07
N VAL A 576 22.23 -6.93 4.52
CA VAL A 576 21.45 -7.98 3.86
C VAL A 576 20.01 -7.52 3.62
N ASP A 577 19.57 -7.67 2.38
CA ASP A 577 18.21 -7.39 1.94
C ASP A 577 17.44 -8.70 1.73
N ILE A 578 16.13 -8.65 2.02
CA ILE A 578 15.19 -9.60 1.39
C ILE A 578 15.00 -9.10 -0.03
N GLU A 579 15.37 -9.91 -1.00
CA GLU A 579 15.33 -9.56 -2.41
C GLU A 579 14.24 -10.33 -3.16
N HIS A 580 13.56 -9.64 -4.07
CA HIS A 580 12.66 -10.27 -5.02
C HIS A 580 13.45 -10.85 -6.20
N ILE A 581 13.46 -12.17 -6.33
CA ILE A 581 14.17 -12.89 -7.40
C ILE A 581 13.75 -12.30 -8.75
N LEU A 582 12.46 -12.35 -9.05
CA LEU A 582 11.86 -11.58 -10.14
C LEU A 582 11.43 -10.21 -9.62
N PRO A 583 11.88 -9.09 -10.23
CA PRO A 583 11.58 -7.73 -9.76
C PRO A 583 10.10 -7.54 -9.46
N TYR A 584 9.77 -7.10 -8.24
CA TYR A 584 8.38 -6.89 -7.83
C TYR A 584 7.63 -5.92 -8.76
N SER A 585 8.30 -4.89 -9.27
CA SER A 585 7.73 -3.92 -10.23
C SER A 585 7.31 -4.52 -11.57
N ARG A 586 7.72 -5.76 -11.86
CA ARG A 586 7.34 -6.50 -13.07
C ARG A 586 6.45 -7.68 -12.73
N SER A 587 6.84 -8.48 -11.73
CA SER A 587 6.17 -9.73 -11.35
C SER A 587 4.95 -9.56 -10.46
N LEU A 588 4.90 -8.46 -9.69
CA LEU A 588 3.94 -8.26 -8.60
C LEU A 588 3.96 -9.42 -7.58
N ASP A 589 5.03 -10.21 -7.60
CA ASP A 589 5.15 -11.41 -6.81
C ASP A 589 5.83 -11.13 -5.47
N ASP A 590 5.06 -10.80 -4.44
CA ASP A 590 5.53 -10.71 -3.05
C ASP A 590 5.50 -12.05 -2.27
N SER A 591 5.30 -13.19 -2.93
CA SER A 591 5.24 -14.49 -2.23
C SER A 591 6.61 -14.93 -1.75
N TYR A 592 6.61 -15.81 -0.76
CA TYR A 592 7.82 -16.48 -0.29
C TYR A 592 8.65 -17.11 -1.43
N MET A 593 7.98 -17.65 -2.46
CA MET A 593 8.62 -18.28 -3.62
C MET A 593 9.39 -17.30 -4.52
N ASN A 594 9.14 -16.00 -4.40
CA ASN A 594 9.87 -14.96 -5.11
C ASN A 594 10.86 -14.21 -4.23
N LYS A 595 10.97 -14.56 -2.95
CA LYS A 595 11.86 -13.88 -2.02
C LYS A 595 13.07 -14.73 -1.74
N THR A 596 14.24 -14.10 -1.68
CA THR A 596 15.50 -14.71 -1.27
C THR A 596 16.30 -13.71 -0.43
N LEU A 597 17.47 -14.10 0.09
CA LEU A 597 18.39 -13.15 0.72
C LEU A 597 19.45 -12.70 -0.28
N CYS A 598 19.84 -11.44 -0.19
CA CYS A 598 20.90 -10.89 -1.01
C CYS A 598 21.73 -9.89 -0.21
N MET A 599 23.04 -9.82 -0.47
CA MET A 599 23.86 -8.74 0.05
C MET A 599 23.31 -7.41 -0.47
N SER A 600 23.10 -6.44 0.41
CA SER A 600 22.41 -5.19 0.06
C SER A 600 23.13 -4.40 -1.03
N PHE A 601 24.46 -4.48 -1.12
CA PHE A 601 25.20 -3.90 -2.23
C PHE A 601 24.83 -4.56 -3.56
N GLU A 602 24.85 -5.90 -3.61
CA GLU A 602 24.54 -6.67 -4.81
C GLU A 602 23.11 -6.41 -5.26
N ASN A 603 22.15 -6.38 -4.32
CA ASN A 603 20.78 -6.05 -4.61
C ASN A 603 20.63 -4.62 -5.18
N ARG A 604 21.09 -3.62 -4.43
CA ARG A 604 20.80 -2.21 -4.70
C ARG A 604 21.63 -1.63 -5.85
N GLN A 605 22.84 -2.13 -6.07
CA GLN A 605 23.78 -1.57 -7.04
C GLN A 605 23.88 -2.41 -8.32
N VAL A 606 23.79 -3.74 -8.22
CA VAL A 606 23.98 -4.65 -9.35
C VAL A 606 22.63 -5.07 -9.92
N LYS A 607 21.86 -5.89 -9.19
CA LYS A 607 20.60 -6.48 -9.68
C LYS A 607 19.49 -5.45 -9.92
N LYS A 608 19.25 -4.53 -8.97
CA LYS A 608 18.24 -3.47 -9.08
C LYS A 608 16.87 -4.03 -9.52
N GLY A 609 16.25 -3.44 -10.54
CA GLY A 609 14.98 -3.89 -11.10
C GLY A 609 15.10 -4.93 -12.22
N LEU A 610 16.23 -5.64 -12.31
CA LEU A 610 16.50 -6.67 -13.31
C LEU A 610 16.21 -8.08 -12.76
N THR A 611 15.89 -9.01 -13.65
CA THR A 611 15.89 -10.44 -13.32
C THR A 611 17.32 -10.94 -13.10
N PRO A 612 17.52 -12.09 -12.44
CA PRO A 612 18.86 -12.64 -12.26
C PRO A 612 19.53 -12.95 -13.61
N PHE A 613 18.77 -13.44 -14.60
CA PHE A 613 19.31 -13.67 -15.94
C PHE A 613 19.68 -12.36 -16.64
N GLU A 614 18.88 -11.30 -16.53
CA GLU A 614 19.25 -9.98 -17.10
C GLU A 614 20.47 -9.35 -16.41
N ALA A 615 20.63 -9.58 -15.09
CA ALA A 615 21.73 -9.01 -14.32
C ALA A 615 23.05 -9.76 -14.54
N TYR A 616 23.00 -11.08 -14.72
CA TYR A 616 24.19 -11.93 -14.69
C TYR A 616 24.32 -12.86 -15.91
N GLY A 617 23.27 -13.12 -16.69
CA GLY A 617 23.20 -14.20 -17.69
C GLY A 617 24.30 -14.18 -18.76
N GLU A 618 24.78 -13.00 -19.10
CA GLU A 618 25.89 -12.77 -20.06
C GLU A 618 27.24 -12.51 -19.35
N THR A 619 27.37 -12.90 -18.08
CA THR A 619 28.59 -12.74 -17.27
C THR A 619 29.10 -14.10 -16.79
N ASP A 620 30.41 -14.20 -16.58
CA ASP A 620 31.06 -15.42 -16.06
C ASP A 620 30.58 -15.81 -14.65
N ARG A 621 29.90 -14.89 -13.95
CA ARG A 621 29.33 -15.14 -12.62
C ARG A 621 28.05 -15.98 -12.64
N PHE A 622 27.33 -16.06 -13.77
CA PHE A 622 26.04 -16.76 -13.80
C PHE A 622 26.17 -18.29 -13.72
N PRO A 623 27.15 -18.94 -14.36
CA PRO A 623 27.46 -20.35 -14.09
C PRO A 623 27.71 -20.64 -12.60
N GLU A 624 28.46 -19.79 -11.90
CA GLU A 624 28.72 -19.95 -10.46
C GLU A 624 27.44 -19.80 -9.62
N ILE A 625 26.61 -18.80 -9.93
CA ILE A 625 25.30 -18.60 -9.28
C ILE A 625 24.40 -19.82 -9.52
N ARG A 626 24.39 -20.33 -10.75
CA ARG A 626 23.60 -21.50 -11.13
C ARG A 626 24.05 -22.73 -10.36
N GLN A 627 25.35 -23.00 -10.29
CA GLN A 627 25.88 -24.14 -9.54
C GLN A 627 25.53 -24.03 -8.05
N ARG A 628 25.78 -22.87 -7.45
CA ARG A 628 25.43 -22.61 -6.04
C ARG A 628 23.94 -22.83 -5.75
N LEU A 629 23.07 -22.39 -6.64
CA LEU A 629 21.63 -22.61 -6.51
C LEU A 629 21.26 -24.09 -6.64
N LEU A 630 21.91 -24.85 -7.52
CA LEU A 630 21.71 -26.30 -7.64
C LEU A 630 22.10 -27.01 -6.34
N ASP A 631 23.24 -26.65 -5.74
CA ASP A 631 23.77 -27.22 -4.49
C ASP A 631 22.91 -26.89 -3.24
N LEU A 632 22.09 -25.83 -3.30
CA LEU A 632 21.16 -25.47 -2.22
C LEU A 632 19.92 -26.37 -2.18
N GLU A 633 20.05 -27.60 -1.68
CA GLU A 633 18.94 -28.58 -1.57
C GLU A 633 17.73 -28.08 -0.75
N SER A 634 17.98 -27.23 0.24
CA SER A 634 16.94 -26.61 1.09
C SER A 634 16.02 -25.66 0.33
N MET A 635 16.45 -25.15 -0.83
CA MET A 635 15.64 -24.24 -1.65
C MET A 635 14.74 -25.04 -2.60
N PRO A 636 13.41 -24.78 -2.63
CA PRO A 636 12.51 -25.49 -3.54
C PRO A 636 12.85 -25.30 -5.03
N ARG A 637 12.68 -26.35 -5.84
CA ARG A 637 12.99 -26.35 -7.27
C ARG A 637 12.25 -25.24 -8.04
N GLU A 638 10.98 -25.00 -7.70
CA GLU A 638 10.16 -23.96 -8.34
C GLU A 638 10.67 -22.55 -8.02
N LYS A 639 11.32 -22.35 -6.86
CA LYS A 639 11.98 -21.09 -6.51
C LYS A 639 13.28 -20.94 -7.31
N LYS A 640 14.10 -22.01 -7.39
CA LYS A 640 15.34 -22.03 -8.21
C LYS A 640 15.06 -21.69 -9.68
N ASN A 641 14.01 -22.27 -10.27
CA ASN A 641 13.63 -22.02 -11.66
C ASN A 641 13.42 -20.53 -11.97
N ARG A 642 13.01 -19.71 -10.99
CA ARG A 642 12.81 -18.27 -11.17
C ARG A 642 14.12 -17.50 -11.37
N PHE A 643 15.23 -18.01 -10.84
CA PHE A 643 16.54 -17.43 -11.09
C PHE A 643 17.01 -17.65 -12.53
N PHE A 644 16.47 -18.67 -13.20
CA PHE A 644 16.89 -19.10 -14.54
C PHE A 644 15.95 -18.65 -15.66
N LEU A 645 14.92 -17.85 -15.34
CA LEU A 645 13.95 -17.36 -16.33
C LEU A 645 14.61 -16.38 -17.31
N LYS A 646 14.50 -16.69 -18.61
CA LYS A 646 14.88 -15.83 -19.74
C LYS A 646 13.68 -15.00 -20.23
N ASP A 647 13.91 -14.06 -21.16
CA ASP A 647 12.95 -13.01 -21.55
C ASP A 647 11.58 -13.53 -22.03
N LYS A 648 11.53 -14.44 -23.01
CA LYS A 648 10.27 -14.96 -23.57
C LYS A 648 9.43 -15.74 -22.52
N PRO A 649 10.02 -16.65 -21.73
CA PRO A 649 9.33 -17.29 -20.60
C PRO A 649 8.86 -16.33 -19.50
N LEU A 650 9.54 -15.18 -19.32
CA LEU A 650 9.15 -14.19 -18.33
C LEU A 650 7.86 -13.48 -18.76
N GLU A 651 7.70 -13.09 -20.02
CA GLU A 651 6.47 -12.45 -20.52
C GLU A 651 5.25 -13.37 -20.38
N ASP A 652 5.39 -14.64 -20.78
CA ASP A 652 4.35 -15.66 -20.60
C ASP A 652 4.03 -15.92 -19.13
N TRP A 653 5.06 -15.99 -18.28
CA TRP A 653 4.89 -16.13 -16.83
C TRP A 653 4.19 -14.92 -16.23
N LEU A 654 4.59 -13.69 -16.61
CA LEU A 654 3.97 -12.43 -16.15
C LEU A 654 2.49 -12.35 -16.53
N ALA A 655 2.14 -12.76 -17.76
CA ALA A 655 0.76 -12.84 -18.23
C ALA A 655 -0.09 -13.84 -17.41
N GLN A 656 0.51 -14.95 -16.96
CA GLN A 656 -0.14 -15.92 -16.09
C GLN A 656 -0.18 -15.47 -14.60
N PHE A 657 0.78 -14.64 -14.17
CA PHE A 657 0.96 -14.21 -12.78
C PHE A 657 0.18 -12.94 -12.40
N THR A 658 -0.26 -12.15 -13.38
CA THR A 658 -1.16 -10.99 -13.18
C THR A 658 -2.49 -11.39 -12.48
N ASN A 659 -2.74 -12.69 -12.33
CA ASN A 659 -3.79 -13.27 -11.48
C ASN A 659 -3.66 -12.92 -9.97
N ARG A 660 -2.68 -12.14 -9.50
CA ARG A 660 -2.67 -11.63 -8.11
C ARG A 660 -3.73 -10.60 -7.77
N GLN A 661 -4.45 -10.09 -8.77
CA GLN A 661 -5.71 -9.38 -8.53
C GLN A 661 -6.81 -10.28 -7.90
N LEU A 662 -6.60 -11.61 -7.81
CA LEU A 662 -7.56 -12.56 -7.23
C LEU A 662 -7.93 -12.28 -5.76
N SER A 663 -7.02 -11.76 -4.92
CA SER A 663 -7.35 -11.46 -3.51
C SER A 663 -8.27 -10.24 -3.37
N ASP A 664 -8.00 -9.18 -4.13
CA ASP A 664 -8.86 -8.00 -4.16
C ASP A 664 -10.21 -8.34 -4.80
N THR A 665 -10.24 -9.14 -5.87
CA THR A 665 -11.49 -9.65 -6.46
C THR A 665 -12.29 -10.50 -5.47
N ARG A 666 -11.63 -11.39 -4.70
CA ARG A 666 -12.30 -12.18 -3.66
C ARG A 666 -12.96 -11.30 -2.62
N TYR A 667 -12.25 -10.26 -2.19
CA TYR A 667 -12.73 -9.32 -1.21
C TYR A 667 -13.86 -8.43 -1.76
N ILE A 668 -13.75 -7.96 -3.01
CA ILE A 668 -14.83 -7.26 -3.74
C ILE A 668 -16.09 -8.12 -3.75
N SER A 669 -16.01 -9.37 -4.20
CA SER A 669 -17.20 -10.20 -4.36
C SER A 669 -17.86 -10.53 -3.01
N LEU A 670 -17.08 -10.69 -1.93
CA LEU A 670 -17.64 -10.87 -0.58
C LEU A 670 -18.36 -9.61 -0.08
N GLU A 671 -17.75 -8.44 -0.25
CA GLU A 671 -18.33 -7.15 0.17
C GLU A 671 -19.55 -6.78 -0.68
N VAL A 672 -19.51 -7.03 -2.00
CA VAL A 672 -20.66 -6.84 -2.89
C VAL A 672 -21.79 -7.79 -2.52
N LYS A 673 -21.52 -9.07 -2.25
CA LYS A 673 -22.55 -10.00 -1.75
C LYS A 673 -23.21 -9.46 -0.48
N ASN A 674 -22.41 -9.08 0.52
CA ASN A 674 -22.94 -8.54 1.78
C ASN A 674 -23.74 -7.25 1.58
N TYR A 675 -23.32 -6.42 0.64
CA TYR A 675 -24.01 -5.18 0.29
C TYR A 675 -25.35 -5.44 -0.44
N LEU A 676 -25.41 -6.43 -1.34
CA LEU A 676 -26.62 -6.81 -2.06
C LEU A 676 -27.69 -7.46 -1.17
N GLN A 677 -27.32 -8.01 -0.01
CA GLN A 677 -28.26 -8.61 0.96
C GLN A 677 -29.32 -7.63 1.49
N GLN A 678 -29.14 -6.33 1.29
CA GLN A 678 -30.14 -5.32 1.61
C GLN A 678 -31.38 -5.37 0.71
N LEU A 679 -31.28 -5.99 -0.46
CA LEU A 679 -32.38 -6.08 -1.43
C LEU A 679 -33.36 -7.20 -1.07
N GLY A 680 -34.62 -7.00 -1.49
CA GLY A 680 -35.73 -7.96 -1.41
C GLY A 680 -35.58 -9.25 -2.23
N CYS A 681 -34.36 -9.66 -2.60
CA CYS A 681 -34.11 -10.76 -3.53
C CYS A 681 -33.09 -11.76 -3.00
N LYS A 682 -33.11 -12.99 -3.54
CA LYS A 682 -32.19 -14.05 -3.13
C LYS A 682 -30.78 -13.78 -3.67
N ILE A 683 -29.78 -13.73 -2.78
CA ILE A 683 -28.37 -13.54 -3.17
C ILE A 683 -27.61 -14.88 -3.12
N GLU A 684 -27.16 -15.33 -4.28
CA GLU A 684 -26.39 -16.56 -4.46
C GLU A 684 -24.95 -16.27 -4.88
N VAL A 685 -24.10 -17.28 -4.73
CA VAL A 685 -22.66 -17.17 -4.98
C VAL A 685 -22.23 -18.35 -5.83
N THR A 686 -21.45 -18.07 -6.87
CA THR A 686 -20.84 -19.06 -7.75
C THR A 686 -19.32 -19.09 -7.57
N SER A 687 -18.68 -20.17 -8.01
CA SER A 687 -17.22 -20.30 -7.95
C SER A 687 -16.62 -20.11 -9.35
N GLY A 688 -15.75 -19.12 -9.50
CA GLY A 688 -15.09 -18.81 -10.78
C GLY A 688 -14.26 -19.96 -11.37
N SER A 689 -13.86 -20.90 -10.52
CA SER A 689 -13.18 -22.13 -10.93
C SER A 689 -13.95 -22.95 -11.97
N TYR A 690 -15.29 -22.90 -11.94
CA TYR A 690 -16.14 -23.68 -12.85
C TYR A 690 -16.60 -22.88 -14.08
N THR A 691 -16.61 -21.53 -14.02
CA THR A 691 -17.03 -20.65 -15.12
C THR A 691 -16.24 -20.92 -16.41
N ALA A 692 -14.93 -21.17 -16.33
CA ALA A 692 -14.11 -21.52 -17.50
C ALA A 692 -14.46 -22.88 -18.10
N ALA A 693 -14.79 -23.86 -17.25
CA ALA A 693 -15.18 -25.19 -17.70
C ALA A 693 -16.57 -25.18 -18.36
N LEU A 694 -17.53 -24.47 -17.75
CA LEU A 694 -18.88 -24.31 -18.29
C LEU A 694 -18.90 -23.58 -19.63
N ARG A 695 -18.11 -22.51 -19.79
CA ARG A 695 -17.98 -21.81 -21.08
C ARG A 695 -17.45 -22.71 -22.20
N ARG A 696 -16.51 -23.61 -21.90
CA ARG A 696 -16.03 -24.60 -22.88
C ARG A 696 -17.14 -25.58 -23.25
N LYS A 697 -17.84 -26.12 -22.26
CA LYS A 697 -18.91 -27.11 -22.45
C LYS A 697 -20.08 -26.58 -23.26
N TRP A 698 -20.50 -25.35 -22.98
CA TRP A 698 -21.58 -24.70 -23.70
C TRP A 698 -21.12 -24.03 -25.00
N SER A 699 -19.89 -24.30 -25.46
CA SER A 699 -19.32 -23.77 -26.71
C SER A 699 -19.32 -22.23 -26.82
N LEU A 700 -19.19 -21.53 -25.68
CA LEU A 700 -19.31 -20.07 -25.62
C LEU A 700 -17.99 -19.32 -25.84
N ASN A 701 -16.83 -19.99 -25.82
CA ASN A 701 -15.51 -19.33 -25.85
C ASN A 701 -15.16 -18.63 -27.18
N ASN A 702 -15.74 -19.07 -28.29
CA ASN A 702 -15.35 -18.64 -29.63
C ASN A 702 -16.39 -17.74 -30.33
N LEU A 703 -17.48 -17.36 -29.66
CA LEU A 703 -18.62 -16.64 -30.27
C LEU A 703 -18.30 -15.22 -30.77
N TRP A 704 -17.14 -14.65 -30.43
CA TRP A 704 -16.71 -13.30 -30.85
C TRP A 704 -15.54 -13.29 -31.84
N ARG A 705 -14.86 -14.42 -32.07
CA ARG A 705 -13.82 -14.50 -33.09
C ARG A 705 -14.55 -14.74 -34.41
N GLY A 706 -14.49 -13.79 -35.35
CA GLY A 706 -14.94 -14.06 -36.71
C GLY A 706 -14.34 -15.37 -37.21
N LYS A 707 -15.06 -16.09 -38.09
CA LYS A 707 -14.82 -17.46 -38.60
C LYS A 707 -13.40 -17.83 -39.14
N LYS A 708 -12.33 -17.09 -38.83
CA LYS A 708 -11.02 -17.19 -39.46
C LYS A 708 -10.00 -18.11 -38.78
N ASP A 709 -10.26 -18.67 -37.61
CA ASP A 709 -9.37 -19.66 -37.00
C ASP A 709 -10.17 -20.91 -36.60
N ASP A 710 -10.08 -21.97 -37.40
CA ASP A 710 -10.59 -23.32 -37.14
C ASP A 710 -9.80 -24.02 -36.01
N ILE A 711 -9.70 -23.37 -34.85
CA ILE A 711 -9.11 -23.97 -33.66
C ILE A 711 -10.24 -24.23 -32.66
N GLN A 712 -10.82 -25.42 -32.74
CA GLN A 712 -11.48 -26.04 -31.59
C GLN A 712 -10.46 -26.02 -30.44
N ASP A 713 -10.83 -25.47 -29.28
CA ASP A 713 -10.00 -25.28 -28.08
C ASP A 713 -9.02 -24.08 -28.00
N ALA A 714 -9.21 -23.02 -28.80
CA ALA A 714 -8.44 -21.78 -28.60
C ALA A 714 -8.65 -21.16 -27.19
N PRO A 715 -7.58 -20.74 -26.47
CA PRO A 715 -7.71 -20.13 -25.15
C PRO A 715 -8.47 -18.79 -25.18
N LYS A 716 -9.15 -18.48 -24.06
CA LYS A 716 -9.95 -17.25 -23.85
C LYS A 716 -9.16 -16.01 -24.33
N SER A 717 -9.70 -15.31 -25.32
CA SER A 717 -9.19 -13.97 -25.67
C SER A 717 -9.64 -12.99 -24.59
N ARG A 718 -8.67 -12.35 -23.91
CA ARG A 718 -8.92 -11.25 -22.96
C ARG A 718 -8.80 -9.88 -23.62
N ASP A 719 -8.68 -9.85 -24.94
CA ASP A 719 -8.43 -8.65 -25.74
C ASP A 719 -9.69 -7.83 -26.01
N ASP A 720 -10.88 -8.35 -25.68
CA ASP A 720 -12.18 -7.69 -25.84
C ASP A 720 -12.93 -7.61 -24.51
N HIS A 721 -13.36 -6.42 -24.09
CA HIS A 721 -14.05 -6.17 -22.83
C HIS A 721 -15.39 -6.91 -22.65
N ARG A 722 -16.04 -7.35 -23.73
CA ARG A 722 -17.32 -8.08 -23.68
C ARG A 722 -17.21 -9.46 -23.02
N HIS A 723 -15.99 -9.99 -22.83
CA HIS A 723 -15.80 -11.23 -22.10
C HIS A 723 -16.34 -11.19 -20.67
N HIS A 724 -16.37 -10.01 -20.03
CA HIS A 724 -16.97 -9.85 -18.69
C HIS A 724 -18.47 -10.09 -18.71
N ALA A 725 -19.17 -9.65 -19.75
CA ALA A 725 -20.59 -9.93 -19.91
C ALA A 725 -20.83 -11.44 -20.07
N LEU A 726 -19.99 -12.12 -20.87
CA LEU A 726 -20.08 -13.56 -21.04
C LEU A 726 -19.85 -14.32 -19.72
N ASP A 727 -18.85 -13.92 -18.93
CA ASP A 727 -18.58 -14.52 -17.62
C ASP A 727 -19.75 -14.30 -16.65
N ALA A 728 -20.40 -13.13 -16.73
CA ALA A 728 -21.61 -12.83 -15.99
C ALA A 728 -22.81 -13.67 -16.43
N LEU A 729 -22.97 -13.95 -17.74
CA LEU A 729 -23.99 -14.87 -18.25
C LEU A 729 -23.80 -16.28 -17.70
N VAL A 730 -22.56 -16.80 -17.74
CA VAL A 730 -22.27 -18.12 -17.16
C VAL A 730 -22.52 -18.13 -15.66
N THR A 731 -22.22 -17.04 -14.97
CA THR A 731 -22.56 -16.86 -13.55
C THR A 731 -24.07 -16.87 -13.32
N ALA A 732 -24.85 -16.22 -14.19
CA ALA A 732 -26.31 -16.25 -14.13
C ALA A 732 -26.86 -17.66 -14.34
N LEU A 733 -26.24 -18.48 -15.19
CA LEU A 733 -26.64 -19.87 -15.47
C LEU A 733 -26.16 -20.90 -14.44
N THR A 734 -25.28 -20.50 -13.51
CA THR A 734 -24.65 -21.44 -12.56
C THR A 734 -25.38 -21.42 -11.22
N ASP A 735 -26.38 -22.28 -11.05
CA ASP A 735 -27.10 -22.41 -9.79
C ASP A 735 -26.34 -23.23 -8.72
N VAL A 736 -26.92 -23.28 -7.51
CA VAL A 736 -26.36 -24.04 -6.39
C VAL A 736 -26.35 -25.56 -6.65
N GLY A 737 -27.33 -26.10 -7.38
CA GLY A 737 -27.44 -27.52 -7.70
C GLY A 737 -26.34 -27.99 -8.65
N LEU A 738 -26.14 -27.27 -9.75
CA LEU A 738 -25.06 -27.45 -10.71
C LEU A 738 -23.70 -27.34 -10.02
N MET A 739 -23.52 -26.35 -9.14
CA MET A 739 -22.32 -26.20 -8.32
C MET A 739 -22.05 -27.43 -7.43
N GLN A 740 -23.07 -27.99 -6.80
CA GLN A 740 -22.93 -29.21 -5.99
C GLN A 740 -22.59 -30.43 -6.85
N ARG A 741 -23.21 -30.58 -8.03
CA ARG A 741 -22.89 -31.64 -9.00
C ARG A 741 -21.44 -31.56 -9.47
N LEU A 742 -20.99 -30.36 -9.88
CA LEU A 742 -19.60 -30.08 -10.25
C LEU A 742 -18.62 -30.35 -9.10
N GLY A 743 -18.98 -29.97 -7.87
CA GLY A 743 -18.19 -30.22 -6.67
C GLY A 743 -18.06 -31.71 -6.33
N LYS A 744 -19.14 -32.50 -6.51
CA LYS A 744 -19.11 -33.96 -6.34
C LYS A 744 -18.25 -34.63 -7.42
N ALA A 745 -18.41 -34.23 -8.68
CA ALA A 745 -17.60 -34.75 -9.80
C ALA A 745 -16.11 -34.43 -9.62
N SER A 746 -15.77 -33.18 -9.30
CA SER A 746 -14.38 -32.76 -9.05
C SER A 746 -13.75 -33.51 -7.87
N ALA A 747 -14.51 -33.85 -6.84
CA ALA A 747 -14.03 -34.63 -5.70
C ALA A 747 -13.79 -36.11 -6.04
N LYS A 748 -14.58 -36.66 -6.98
CA LYS A 748 -14.50 -38.07 -7.42
C LYS A 748 -13.39 -38.31 -8.46
N TYR A 749 -13.24 -37.42 -9.43
CA TYR A 749 -12.40 -37.64 -10.62
C TYR A 749 -11.07 -36.83 -10.63
N GLY A 750 -10.82 -35.96 -9.64
CA GLY A 750 -9.49 -35.39 -9.40
C GLY A 750 -9.00 -34.30 -10.37
N HIS A 751 -9.74 -33.99 -11.44
CA HIS A 751 -9.39 -32.96 -12.41
C HIS A 751 -10.61 -32.11 -12.82
N LEU A 752 -10.40 -30.84 -13.15
CA LEU A 752 -11.40 -29.91 -13.72
C LEU A 752 -11.66 -30.16 -15.22
N ALA A 753 -11.15 -31.27 -15.77
CA ALA A 753 -11.49 -31.76 -17.09
C ALA A 753 -12.79 -32.57 -16.97
N LEU A 754 -13.91 -31.85 -17.09
CA LEU A 754 -15.23 -32.44 -17.23
C LEU A 754 -15.24 -33.17 -18.58
N ASP A 755 -14.90 -34.45 -18.64
CA ASP A 755 -15.18 -35.28 -19.82
C ASP A 755 -16.71 -35.43 -19.94
N ASP A 756 -17.28 -35.28 -21.14
CA ASP A 756 -18.74 -35.44 -21.37
C ASP A 756 -19.22 -36.85 -20.99
N ARG A 757 -18.34 -37.84 -21.05
CA ARG A 757 -18.62 -39.21 -20.59
C ARG A 757 -18.75 -39.32 -19.08
N GLN A 758 -18.10 -38.44 -18.31
CA GLN A 758 -18.04 -38.50 -16.85
C GLN A 758 -19.05 -37.55 -16.16
N LEU A 759 -19.39 -36.43 -16.79
CA LEU A 759 -20.45 -35.53 -16.34
C LEU A 759 -21.12 -34.84 -17.55
N PRO A 760 -22.24 -35.38 -18.06
CA PRO A 760 -23.00 -34.73 -19.12
C PRO A 760 -23.59 -33.42 -18.60
N LEU A 761 -23.23 -32.32 -19.28
CA LEU A 761 -23.69 -30.97 -18.99
C LEU A 761 -24.23 -30.35 -20.28
N PRO A 762 -25.47 -30.68 -20.70
CA PRO A 762 -26.09 -30.02 -21.82
C PRO A 762 -26.20 -28.51 -21.59
N ALA A 763 -26.37 -27.76 -22.67
CA ALA A 763 -26.73 -26.36 -22.56
C ALA A 763 -28.07 -26.23 -21.80
N PRO A 764 -28.24 -25.22 -20.94
CA PRO A 764 -29.51 -24.93 -20.25
C PRO A 764 -30.73 -24.86 -21.18
N TRP A 765 -30.55 -24.41 -22.42
CA TRP A 765 -31.57 -24.48 -23.47
C TRP A 765 -30.92 -24.56 -24.87
N PRO A 766 -31.64 -25.06 -25.90
CA PRO A 766 -31.04 -25.42 -27.19
C PRO A 766 -30.34 -24.28 -27.95
N ASP A 767 -30.92 -23.07 -27.96
CA ASP A 767 -30.45 -21.92 -28.73
C ASP A 767 -29.57 -20.94 -27.92
N LEU A 768 -29.07 -21.35 -26.75
CA LEU A 768 -28.24 -20.50 -25.87
C LEU A 768 -27.03 -19.89 -26.60
N ALA A 769 -26.32 -20.69 -27.40
CA ALA A 769 -25.12 -20.22 -28.10
C ALA A 769 -25.46 -19.15 -29.15
N GLU A 770 -26.54 -19.35 -29.91
CA GLU A 770 -27.03 -18.40 -30.93
C GLU A 770 -27.52 -17.10 -30.28
N GLN A 771 -28.36 -17.20 -29.23
CA GLN A 771 -28.80 -16.05 -28.45
C GLN A 771 -27.59 -15.27 -27.90
N THR A 772 -26.58 -15.98 -27.38
CA THR A 772 -25.36 -15.38 -26.83
C THR A 772 -24.56 -14.64 -27.90
N GLU A 773 -24.37 -15.22 -29.08
CA GLU A 773 -23.66 -14.58 -30.18
C GLU A 773 -24.38 -13.29 -30.64
N LYS A 774 -25.70 -13.36 -30.86
CA LYS A 774 -26.53 -12.22 -31.27
C LYS A 774 -26.49 -11.12 -30.21
N TRP A 775 -26.60 -11.48 -28.93
CA TRP A 775 -26.52 -10.54 -27.83
C TRP A 775 -25.13 -9.88 -27.74
N LEU A 776 -24.03 -10.65 -27.76
CA LEU A 776 -22.66 -10.13 -27.67
C LEU A 776 -22.31 -9.14 -28.79
N LYS A 777 -22.83 -9.34 -30.01
CA LYS A 777 -22.64 -8.40 -31.14
C LYS A 777 -23.26 -7.03 -30.88
N ASN A 778 -24.34 -6.96 -30.10
CA ASN A 778 -25.08 -5.73 -29.82
C ASN A 778 -24.63 -5.02 -28.52
N ILE A 779 -23.70 -5.59 -27.75
CA ILE A 779 -23.22 -4.96 -26.51
C ILE A 779 -22.37 -3.73 -26.82
N ILE A 780 -22.83 -2.58 -26.33
CA ILE A 780 -21.99 -1.37 -26.24
C ILE A 780 -21.35 -1.32 -24.85
N VAL A 781 -20.03 -1.51 -24.82
CA VAL A 781 -19.24 -1.49 -23.57
C VAL A 781 -19.31 -0.10 -22.92
N SER A 782 -19.76 -0.05 -21.68
CA SER A 782 -19.94 1.16 -20.91
C SER A 782 -18.63 1.57 -20.24
N HIS A 783 -17.98 2.63 -20.73
CA HIS A 783 -16.78 3.18 -20.10
C HIS A 783 -17.14 4.34 -19.16
N ALA A 784 -16.60 4.34 -17.94
CA ALA A 784 -16.78 5.45 -17.01
C ALA A 784 -15.88 6.64 -17.41
N PRO A 785 -16.45 7.80 -17.82
CA PRO A 785 -15.67 8.93 -18.30
C PRO A 785 -14.92 9.63 -17.16
N MET A 786 -13.72 10.14 -17.44
CA MET A 786 -12.85 10.82 -16.48
C MET A 786 -13.08 12.34 -16.44
N ARG A 787 -14.27 12.73 -15.99
CA ARG A 787 -14.70 14.15 -15.92
C ARG A 787 -14.28 14.87 -14.63
N LYS A 788 -13.72 14.14 -13.67
CA LYS A 788 -13.39 14.68 -12.35
C LYS A 788 -12.01 15.32 -12.38
N LEU A 789 -11.95 16.58 -11.98
CA LEU A 789 -10.71 17.28 -11.70
C LEU A 789 -9.88 16.55 -10.64
N SER A 790 -8.88 15.81 -11.11
CA SER A 790 -8.03 14.92 -10.32
C SER A 790 -6.69 14.71 -11.03
N GLY A 791 -5.70 14.16 -10.31
CA GLY A 791 -4.33 14.03 -10.81
C GLY A 791 -3.42 15.19 -10.42
N ALA A 792 -2.19 15.17 -10.94
CA ALA A 792 -1.19 16.19 -10.70
C ALA A 792 -1.44 17.40 -11.61
N LEU A 793 -1.36 18.62 -11.05
CA LEU A 793 -1.52 19.87 -11.81
C LEU A 793 -0.26 20.21 -12.60
N THR A 794 0.91 19.87 -12.05
CA THR A 794 2.23 20.03 -12.66
C THR A 794 3.05 18.75 -12.48
N GLU A 795 4.12 18.62 -13.25
CA GLU A 795 5.22 17.72 -12.92
C GLU A 795 5.89 18.10 -11.58
N GLU A 796 6.66 17.18 -11.00
CA GLU A 796 7.36 17.42 -9.73
C GLU A 796 8.67 18.19 -9.91
N THR A 797 9.29 18.09 -11.09
CA THR A 797 10.57 18.72 -11.40
C THR A 797 10.40 20.22 -11.54
N ALA A 798 11.21 20.96 -10.78
CA ALA A 798 11.33 22.40 -10.91
C ALA A 798 12.45 22.74 -11.90
N TYR A 799 12.14 23.60 -12.87
CA TYR A 799 13.07 24.07 -13.88
C TYR A 799 13.41 25.55 -13.66
N GLY A 800 14.63 25.95 -14.03
CA GLY A 800 14.97 27.35 -14.29
C GLY A 800 14.87 27.64 -15.79
N LYS A 801 14.77 28.91 -16.17
CA LYS A 801 14.79 29.34 -17.57
C LYS A 801 16.21 29.79 -17.97
N GLY A 802 16.59 29.61 -19.23
CA GLY A 802 17.86 30.07 -19.76
C GLY A 802 17.91 29.96 -21.29
N LYS A 803 19.08 30.23 -21.87
CA LYS A 803 19.33 30.05 -23.31
C LYS A 803 20.37 28.95 -23.53
N ALA A 804 20.22 28.17 -24.60
CA ALA A 804 21.17 27.16 -25.03
C ALA A 804 21.16 27.02 -26.55
N TRP A 805 22.33 26.73 -27.13
CA TRP A 805 22.47 26.34 -28.53
C TRP A 805 21.98 24.90 -28.70
N LEU A 806 20.94 24.71 -29.53
CA LEU A 806 20.36 23.40 -29.85
C LEU A 806 20.19 23.27 -31.37
N THR A 807 20.26 22.04 -31.88
CA THR A 807 20.08 21.71 -33.30
C THR A 807 18.70 22.14 -33.81
N LYS A 808 18.63 22.76 -35.00
CA LYS A 808 17.40 23.18 -35.68
C LYS A 808 16.63 21.95 -36.18
N GLY A 809 15.50 21.66 -35.54
CA GLY A 809 14.59 20.58 -35.93
C GLY A 809 15.13 19.18 -35.63
N ALA A 810 14.28 18.29 -35.09
CA ALA A 810 14.63 16.90 -34.81
C ALA A 810 14.60 16.01 -36.07
N LYS A 811 15.01 16.51 -37.24
CA LYS A 811 15.21 15.65 -38.42
C LYS A 811 16.56 14.96 -38.26
N LYS A 812 16.58 13.63 -38.39
CA LYS A 812 17.83 12.86 -38.42
C LYS A 812 18.76 13.52 -39.43
N ALA A 813 19.88 14.07 -38.96
CA ALA A 813 20.93 14.54 -39.84
C ALA A 813 21.34 13.36 -40.76
N LYS A 814 21.44 13.62 -42.07
CA LYS A 814 22.23 12.76 -42.95
C LYS A 814 23.69 12.91 -42.52
N ALA A 815 24.49 11.86 -42.67
CA ALA A 815 25.83 11.76 -42.08
C ALA A 815 26.82 12.87 -42.50
N ASP A 816 26.51 13.62 -43.57
CA ASP A 816 27.46 14.51 -44.25
C ASP A 816 27.08 16.02 -44.23
N GLU A 817 26.02 16.43 -43.52
CA GLU A 817 25.64 17.84 -43.39
C GLU A 817 25.97 18.40 -41.99
N PRO A 818 26.59 19.60 -41.87
CA PRO A 818 26.86 20.22 -40.58
C PRO A 818 25.56 20.50 -39.82
N GLU A 819 25.51 20.07 -38.56
CA GLU A 819 24.36 20.30 -37.68
C GLU A 819 24.13 21.80 -37.45
N GLU A 820 23.13 22.38 -38.12
CA GLU A 820 22.75 23.78 -37.93
C GLU A 820 22.16 23.97 -36.52
N THR A 821 22.78 24.85 -35.72
CA THR A 821 22.33 25.12 -34.33
C THR A 821 21.77 26.53 -34.19
N GLU A 822 20.77 26.69 -33.32
CA GLU A 822 20.14 27.97 -32.99
C GLU A 822 20.15 28.21 -31.48
N LEU A 823 20.26 29.48 -31.10
CA LEU A 823 20.14 29.90 -29.70
C LEU A 823 18.65 29.99 -29.33
N VAL A 824 18.16 29.03 -28.55
CA VAL A 824 16.76 28.96 -28.14
C VAL A 824 16.61 29.10 -26.63
N GLU A 825 15.45 29.60 -26.21
CA GLU A 825 15.06 29.52 -24.81
C GLU A 825 14.79 28.07 -24.40
N VAL A 826 15.27 27.70 -23.22
CA VAL A 826 15.20 26.34 -22.70
C VAL A 826 14.84 26.33 -21.22
N LEU A 827 14.22 25.24 -20.80
CA LEU A 827 14.11 24.87 -19.40
C LEU A 827 15.34 24.09 -18.97
N VAL A 828 15.90 24.47 -17.82
CA VAL A 828 17.11 23.90 -17.27
C VAL A 828 16.84 23.25 -15.93
N HIS A 829 17.22 21.99 -15.78
CA HIS A 829 17.20 21.27 -14.50
C HIS A 829 18.51 20.51 -14.28
N ARG A 830 18.77 20.07 -13.05
CA ARG A 830 19.97 19.29 -12.71
C ARG A 830 19.63 17.82 -12.56
N LYS A 831 20.41 16.94 -13.19
CA LYS A 831 20.28 15.49 -13.07
C LYS A 831 21.60 14.86 -12.64
N SER A 832 21.53 13.74 -11.91
CA SER A 832 22.72 12.96 -11.54
C SER A 832 23.36 12.38 -12.78
N ILE A 833 24.70 12.39 -12.88
CA ILE A 833 25.38 11.76 -14.02
C ILE A 833 25.11 10.25 -14.07
N SER A 834 25.01 9.60 -12.92
CA SER A 834 24.70 8.17 -12.79
C SER A 834 23.27 7.78 -13.24
N GLU A 835 22.40 8.76 -13.46
CA GLU A 835 21.00 8.58 -13.89
C GLU A 835 20.75 9.11 -15.31
N LEU A 836 21.80 9.60 -15.99
CA LEU A 836 21.69 10.07 -17.37
C LEU A 836 21.39 8.91 -18.31
N LYS A 837 20.54 9.18 -19.30
CA LYS A 837 20.34 8.32 -20.47
C LYS A 837 21.17 8.85 -21.63
N ASP A 838 21.48 7.97 -22.57
CA ASP A 838 22.29 8.32 -23.75
C ASP A 838 21.63 9.44 -24.56
N THR A 839 20.30 9.40 -24.67
CA THR A 839 19.48 10.45 -25.32
C THR A 839 19.45 11.79 -24.57
N GLU A 840 19.98 11.85 -23.34
CA GLU A 840 20.05 13.05 -22.52
C GLU A 840 21.46 13.66 -22.49
N VAL A 841 22.51 12.92 -22.83
CA VAL A 841 23.88 13.46 -22.90
C VAL A 841 23.97 14.63 -23.91
N PRO A 842 23.38 14.55 -25.12
CA PRO A 842 23.34 15.70 -26.03
C PRO A 842 22.64 16.95 -25.45
N LYS A 843 21.77 16.76 -24.44
CA LYS A 843 21.03 17.85 -23.78
C LYS A 843 21.83 18.52 -22.66
N VAL A 844 23.04 18.06 -22.35
CA VAL A 844 23.91 18.68 -21.34
C VAL A 844 24.23 20.12 -21.77
N ARG A 845 23.87 21.10 -20.95
CA ARG A 845 23.94 22.52 -21.30
C ARG A 845 25.37 23.00 -21.53
N ASP A 846 26.32 22.49 -20.76
CA ASP A 846 27.73 22.88 -20.84
C ASP A 846 28.44 22.05 -21.94
N PRO A 847 29.03 22.69 -22.98
CA PRO A 847 29.62 21.96 -24.10
C PRO A 847 30.82 21.09 -23.72
N TRP A 848 31.65 21.54 -22.78
CA TRP A 848 32.82 20.76 -22.35
C TRP A 848 32.39 19.52 -21.57
N LEU A 849 31.46 19.68 -20.62
CA LEU A 849 30.87 18.54 -19.90
C LEU A 849 30.15 17.59 -20.86
N ARG A 850 29.48 18.12 -21.89
CA ARG A 850 28.82 17.30 -22.91
C ARG A 850 29.83 16.41 -23.64
N GLY A 851 30.93 16.99 -24.12
CA GLY A 851 32.00 16.25 -24.81
C GLY A 851 32.65 15.21 -23.91
N LEU A 852 33.01 15.58 -22.68
CA LEU A 852 33.58 14.67 -21.69
C LEU A 852 32.66 13.48 -21.40
N LEU A 853 31.37 13.74 -21.16
CA LEU A 853 30.40 12.68 -20.87
C LEU A 853 30.11 11.81 -22.09
N ALA A 854 30.11 12.38 -23.31
CA ALA A 854 29.91 11.63 -24.54
C ALA A 854 31.08 10.69 -24.85
N ALA A 855 32.33 11.17 -24.70
CA ALA A 855 33.52 10.34 -24.86
C ALA A 855 33.53 9.19 -23.85
N ARG A 856 33.28 9.49 -22.57
CA ARG A 856 33.19 8.48 -21.52
C ARG A 856 32.03 7.50 -21.73
N LEU A 857 30.93 7.94 -22.32
CA LEU A 857 29.81 7.06 -22.64
C LEU A 857 30.15 6.11 -23.80
N ALA A 858 30.88 6.61 -24.81
CA ALA A 858 31.33 5.82 -25.96
C ALA A 858 32.32 4.72 -25.54
N GLU A 859 33.25 5.01 -24.63
CA GLU A 859 34.18 4.02 -24.04
C GLU A 859 33.47 2.79 -23.44
N TYR A 860 32.23 2.95 -22.97
CA TYR A 860 31.45 1.89 -22.33
C TYR A 860 30.27 1.42 -23.18
N GLY A 861 30.35 1.56 -24.50
CA GLY A 861 29.36 1.05 -25.45
C GLY A 861 27.96 1.63 -25.24
N GLY A 862 27.85 2.90 -24.82
CA GLY A 862 26.57 3.53 -24.53
C GLY A 862 25.98 3.18 -23.16
N ASN A 863 26.69 2.47 -22.28
CA ASN A 863 26.15 2.12 -20.97
C ASN A 863 26.46 3.20 -19.91
N ALA A 864 25.57 4.19 -19.77
CA ALA A 864 25.74 5.28 -18.80
C ALA A 864 25.95 4.83 -17.35
N LYS A 865 25.37 3.70 -16.92
CA LYS A 865 25.56 3.18 -15.56
C LYS A 865 26.98 2.67 -15.31
N LYS A 866 27.62 2.10 -16.33
CA LYS A 866 29.02 1.66 -16.26
C LYS A 866 29.97 2.84 -16.45
N ALA A 867 29.70 3.68 -17.45
CA ALA A 867 30.51 4.87 -17.78
C ALA A 867 30.70 5.83 -16.60
N PHE A 868 29.67 5.96 -15.75
CA PHE A 868 29.61 6.92 -14.65
C PHE A 868 29.64 6.26 -13.26
N ALA A 869 30.06 5.00 -13.17
CA ALA A 869 30.27 4.32 -11.89
C ALA A 869 31.48 4.90 -11.13
N GLU A 870 32.54 5.18 -11.87
CA GLU A 870 33.73 5.84 -11.34
C GLU A 870 33.57 7.36 -11.30
N PRO A 871 34.15 8.06 -10.30
CA PRO A 871 34.09 9.51 -10.22
C PRO A 871 34.75 10.18 -11.42
N ILE A 872 34.02 11.08 -12.09
CA ILE A 872 34.56 11.98 -13.11
C ILE A 872 34.86 13.31 -12.46
N PHE A 873 36.02 13.88 -12.76
CA PHE A 873 36.47 15.14 -12.19
C PHE A 873 36.29 16.30 -13.18
N HIS A 874 36.12 17.50 -12.62
CA HIS A 874 36.11 18.74 -13.37
C HIS A 874 37.52 19.06 -13.92
N LYS A 875 37.65 20.10 -14.77
CA LYS A 875 38.93 20.57 -15.33
C LYS A 875 40.03 20.83 -14.30
N ASP A 876 39.66 21.02 -13.03
CA ASP A 876 40.59 21.25 -11.92
C ASP A 876 41.22 19.96 -11.37
N GLY A 877 40.82 18.78 -11.85
CA GLY A 877 41.27 17.47 -11.39
C GLY A 877 40.87 17.11 -9.95
N LYS A 878 40.17 18.00 -9.24
CA LYS A 878 39.87 17.87 -7.79
C LYS A 878 38.38 17.77 -7.51
N THR A 879 37.55 18.43 -8.31
CA THR A 879 36.12 18.54 -8.04
C THR A 879 35.34 17.41 -8.71
N PRO A 880 34.74 16.47 -7.96
CA PRO A 880 33.96 15.40 -8.56
C PRO A 880 32.62 15.91 -9.12
N ILE A 881 32.36 15.62 -10.39
CA ILE A 881 31.12 15.92 -11.08
C ILE A 881 30.06 14.91 -10.65
N LYS A 882 29.06 15.37 -9.91
CA LYS A 882 27.94 14.50 -9.46
C LYS A 882 26.65 14.75 -10.24
N LYS A 883 26.46 15.99 -10.70
CA LYS A 883 25.23 16.41 -11.39
C LYS A 883 25.56 17.39 -12.50
N VAL A 884 24.84 17.30 -13.60
CA VAL A 884 24.94 18.22 -14.74
C VAL A 884 23.61 18.91 -15.01
N ARG A 885 23.67 20.06 -15.68
CA ARG A 885 22.49 20.81 -16.12
C ARG A 885 22.05 20.32 -17.49
N LEU A 886 20.78 19.95 -17.63
CA LEU A 886 20.17 19.57 -18.89
C LEU A 886 19.30 20.71 -19.42
N ALA A 887 19.41 21.02 -20.71
CA ALA A 887 18.62 22.00 -21.43
C ALA A 887 17.53 21.29 -22.26
N ASN A 888 16.27 21.59 -21.95
CA ASN A 888 15.11 21.03 -22.62
C ASN A 888 14.35 22.16 -23.36
N ARG A 889 14.01 21.92 -24.63
CA ARG A 889 13.01 22.74 -25.33
C ARG A 889 11.66 22.61 -24.61
N PHE A 890 10.86 23.66 -24.63
CA PHE A 890 9.52 23.70 -24.03
C PHE A 890 8.57 24.51 -24.90
N THR A 891 7.27 24.32 -24.70
CA THR A 891 6.22 25.15 -25.28
C THR A 891 5.77 26.16 -24.23
N GLU A 892 5.70 27.45 -24.57
CA GLU A 892 5.37 28.51 -23.60
C GLU A 892 3.99 28.33 -22.95
N GLY A 893 3.00 27.85 -23.70
CA GLY A 893 1.67 27.48 -23.17
C GLY A 893 1.63 26.20 -22.33
N ALA A 894 2.76 25.50 -22.14
CA ALA A 894 2.83 24.22 -21.41
C ALA A 894 3.52 24.33 -20.04
N ILE A 895 3.84 25.55 -19.58
CA ILE A 895 4.58 25.80 -18.35
C ILE A 895 3.80 26.66 -17.35
N PHE A 896 4.04 26.40 -16.07
CA PHE A 896 3.52 27.13 -14.93
C PHE A 896 4.66 27.90 -14.24
N PRO A 897 4.70 29.24 -14.35
CA PRO A 897 5.68 30.04 -13.66
C PRO A 897 5.38 30.23 -12.17
N VAL A 898 6.42 30.43 -11.38
CA VAL A 898 6.35 30.76 -9.96
C VAL A 898 7.19 32.02 -9.72
N SER A 899 6.50 33.10 -9.35
CA SER A 899 7.08 34.38 -8.91
C SER A 899 7.08 34.54 -7.39
N LYS A 900 6.12 33.92 -6.70
CA LYS A 900 5.93 34.08 -5.25
C LYS A 900 7.17 33.62 -4.48
N GLY A 901 7.84 34.57 -3.82
CA GLY A 901 9.04 34.35 -3.02
C GLY A 901 10.34 34.83 -3.68
N HIS A 902 10.29 35.40 -4.88
CA HIS A 902 11.40 36.15 -5.45
C HIS A 902 11.39 37.61 -4.93
N PRO A 903 12.54 38.20 -4.56
CA PRO A 903 12.61 39.57 -4.03
C PRO A 903 12.02 40.63 -4.98
N GLU A 904 12.13 40.40 -6.30
CA GLU A 904 11.69 41.34 -7.34
C GLU A 904 10.32 40.99 -7.93
N GLY A 905 9.65 39.94 -7.43
CA GLY A 905 8.36 39.49 -7.96
C GLY A 905 8.43 38.85 -9.37
N THR A 906 9.62 38.65 -9.92
CA THR A 906 9.85 38.03 -11.23
C THR A 906 9.81 36.50 -11.18
N ASP A 907 9.51 35.88 -12.33
CA ASP A 907 9.46 34.42 -12.47
C ASP A 907 10.84 33.79 -12.38
N TYR A 908 11.06 32.94 -11.38
CA TYR A 908 12.37 32.34 -11.11
C TYR A 908 12.34 30.81 -11.12
N LYS A 909 11.15 30.21 -11.20
CA LYS A 909 10.95 28.76 -11.21
C LYS A 909 9.77 28.39 -12.08
N PHE A 910 9.94 27.35 -12.87
CA PHE A 910 8.97 26.89 -13.86
C PHE A 910 8.67 25.41 -13.67
N TYR A 911 7.42 25.03 -13.88
CA TYR A 911 6.97 23.64 -13.85
C TYR A 911 6.22 23.31 -15.14
N ILE A 912 6.42 22.13 -15.70
CA ILE A 912 5.60 21.67 -16.84
C ILE A 912 4.23 21.22 -16.31
N PHE A 913 3.15 21.49 -17.04
CA PHE A 913 1.82 21.00 -16.65
C PHE A 913 1.76 19.48 -16.58
N GLY A 914 1.03 18.96 -15.59
CA GLY A 914 1.11 17.55 -15.22
C GLY A 914 0.18 16.64 -16.02
N ASN A 915 -1.08 17.05 -16.21
CA ASN A 915 -2.10 16.24 -16.89
C ASN A 915 -3.05 17.12 -17.69
N ASN A 916 -3.61 16.55 -18.76
CA ASN A 916 -4.69 17.14 -19.54
C ASN A 916 -6.05 16.70 -18.99
N HIS A 917 -7.01 17.63 -18.89
CA HIS A 917 -8.34 17.34 -18.34
C HIS A 917 -9.35 16.97 -19.44
N HIS A 918 -9.46 17.82 -20.46
CA HIS A 918 -10.38 17.65 -21.57
C HIS A 918 -9.89 18.48 -22.77
N ILE A 919 -10.51 18.26 -23.92
CA ILE A 919 -10.37 19.09 -25.11
C ILE A 919 -11.72 19.70 -25.47
N GLU A 920 -11.73 20.96 -25.86
CA GLU A 920 -12.91 21.69 -26.35
C GLU A 920 -12.81 21.73 -27.89
N ILE A 921 -13.86 21.30 -28.61
CA ILE A 921 -13.94 21.34 -30.08
C ILE A 921 -14.98 22.39 -30.47
N ILE A 922 -14.53 23.38 -31.22
CA ILE A 922 -15.27 24.60 -31.53
C ILE A 922 -15.40 24.70 -33.05
N GLU A 923 -16.55 25.11 -33.53
CA GLU A 923 -16.84 25.35 -34.94
C GLU A 923 -17.08 26.84 -35.17
N ASP A 924 -16.43 27.37 -36.18
CA ASP A 924 -16.69 28.70 -36.70
C ASP A 924 -17.91 28.63 -37.64
N LEU A 925 -18.97 29.36 -37.30
CA LEU A 925 -20.27 29.27 -38.00
C LEU A 925 -20.23 29.86 -39.42
N ALA A 926 -19.30 30.77 -39.69
CA ALA A 926 -19.17 31.39 -41.02
C ALA A 926 -18.43 30.47 -42.00
N THR A 927 -17.41 29.75 -41.52
CA THR A 927 -16.54 28.93 -42.37
C THR A 927 -16.79 27.43 -42.27
N GLY A 928 -17.53 26.98 -41.25
CA GLY A 928 -17.69 25.56 -40.89
C GLY A 928 -16.39 24.90 -40.42
N LYS A 929 -15.30 25.65 -40.25
CA LYS A 929 -14.01 25.11 -39.83
C LYS A 929 -14.01 24.83 -38.34
N ARG A 930 -13.49 23.66 -37.96
CA ARG A 930 -13.33 23.26 -36.57
C ARG A 930 -11.93 23.57 -36.04
N SER A 931 -11.86 23.98 -34.79
CA SER A 931 -10.65 24.26 -34.03
C SER A 931 -10.84 23.78 -32.58
N GLY A 932 -9.81 23.86 -31.74
CA GLY A 932 -9.95 23.43 -30.36
C GLY A 932 -8.70 23.59 -29.53
N GLY A 933 -8.87 23.50 -28.21
CA GLY A 933 -7.79 23.65 -27.23
C GLY A 933 -7.84 22.52 -26.20
N VAL A 934 -6.66 21.96 -25.87
CA VAL A 934 -6.53 21.03 -24.75
C VAL A 934 -6.46 21.84 -23.46
N VAL A 935 -7.45 21.64 -22.60
CA VAL A 935 -7.51 22.28 -21.28
C VAL A 935 -6.77 21.41 -20.28
N THR A 936 -5.70 21.96 -19.70
CA THR A 936 -4.90 21.26 -18.69
C THR A 936 -5.64 21.11 -17.37
N ALA A 937 -5.25 20.15 -16.54
CA ALA A 937 -5.79 20.01 -15.18
C ALA A 937 -5.50 21.24 -14.32
N MET A 938 -4.40 21.96 -14.55
CA MET A 938 -4.10 23.23 -13.88
C MET A 938 -5.12 24.30 -14.28
N GLU A 939 -5.36 24.47 -15.57
CA GLU A 939 -6.29 25.47 -16.09
C GLU A 939 -7.73 25.19 -15.61
N ALA A 940 -8.19 23.94 -15.76
CA ALA A 940 -9.47 23.49 -15.22
C ALA A 940 -9.58 23.75 -13.70
N ALA A 941 -8.50 23.54 -12.95
CA ALA A 941 -8.47 23.84 -11.52
C ALA A 941 -8.52 25.34 -11.23
N LYS A 942 -7.84 26.17 -12.02
CA LYS A 942 -7.83 27.62 -11.90
C LYS A 942 -9.24 28.18 -12.14
N ARG A 943 -9.88 27.80 -13.25
CA ARG A 943 -11.26 28.18 -13.61
C ARG A 943 -12.22 27.93 -12.45
N VAL A 944 -12.26 26.69 -11.95
CA VAL A 944 -13.22 26.29 -10.89
C VAL A 944 -12.87 26.85 -9.51
N ARG A 945 -11.59 26.77 -9.10
CA ARG A 945 -11.22 27.03 -7.70
C ARG A 945 -10.92 28.50 -7.42
N ILE A 946 -10.34 29.20 -8.38
CA ILE A 946 -9.89 30.58 -8.26
C ILE A 946 -10.89 31.52 -8.93
N GLU A 947 -11.14 31.32 -10.22
CA GLU A 947 -11.97 32.23 -11.03
C GLU A 947 -13.49 32.00 -10.82
N LYS A 948 -13.87 30.91 -10.15
CA LYS A 948 -15.27 30.49 -9.93
C LYS A 948 -16.07 30.33 -11.23
N LYS A 949 -15.40 30.02 -12.33
CA LYS A 949 -15.99 29.75 -13.64
C LYS A 949 -16.22 28.24 -13.85
N PRO A 950 -17.12 27.85 -14.77
CA PRO A 950 -17.25 26.47 -15.22
C PRO A 950 -15.91 25.90 -15.71
N MET A 951 -15.74 24.60 -15.54
CA MET A 951 -14.53 23.90 -15.96
C MET A 951 -14.38 23.87 -17.48
N VAL A 952 -15.50 23.61 -18.16
CA VAL A 952 -15.63 23.63 -19.62
C VAL A 952 -16.11 25.01 -20.00
N GLN A 953 -15.43 25.66 -20.94
CA GLN A 953 -15.91 26.89 -21.54
C GLN A 953 -16.94 26.55 -22.62
N THR A 954 -18.13 27.12 -22.51
CA THR A 954 -19.23 26.90 -23.46
C THR A 954 -19.43 28.08 -24.40
N ASP A 955 -19.07 29.28 -23.97
CA ASP A 955 -19.10 30.50 -24.77
C ASP A 955 -17.69 30.84 -25.28
N HIS A 956 -17.53 30.90 -26.60
CA HIS A 956 -16.27 31.22 -27.28
C HIS A 956 -16.34 32.52 -28.08
N GLY A 957 -17.34 33.37 -27.82
CA GLY A 957 -17.59 34.62 -28.50
C GLY A 957 -18.50 34.48 -29.74
N PRO A 958 -18.90 35.62 -30.33
CA PRO A 958 -19.85 35.65 -31.44
C PRO A 958 -19.31 34.90 -32.68
N GLY A 959 -20.21 34.18 -33.36
CA GLY A 959 -19.87 33.41 -34.57
C GLY A 959 -19.18 32.06 -34.31
N LYS A 960 -19.00 31.65 -33.06
CA LYS A 960 -18.40 30.35 -32.69
C LYS A 960 -19.35 29.53 -31.84
N ARG A 961 -19.37 28.22 -32.07
CA ARG A 961 -20.18 27.25 -31.32
C ARG A 961 -19.32 26.12 -30.79
N LEU A 962 -19.51 25.74 -29.52
CA LEU A 962 -18.91 24.53 -28.97
C LEU A 962 -19.63 23.30 -29.55
N VAL A 963 -18.94 22.54 -30.42
CA VAL A 963 -19.48 21.28 -30.98
C VAL A 963 -19.59 20.23 -29.89
N CYS A 964 -18.50 20.02 -29.15
CA CYS A 964 -18.47 19.15 -27.98
C CYS A 964 -17.18 19.38 -27.21
N TRP A 965 -17.11 18.80 -26.02
CA TRP A 965 -15.87 18.64 -25.27
C TRP A 965 -15.63 17.15 -25.02
N LEU A 966 -14.38 16.70 -25.02
CA LEU A 966 -14.05 15.29 -24.85
C LEU A 966 -13.06 15.09 -23.70
N CYS A 967 -13.30 14.08 -22.87
CA CYS A 967 -12.35 13.61 -21.87
C CYS A 967 -12.04 12.12 -22.06
N ILE A 968 -11.03 11.61 -21.35
CA ILE A 968 -10.70 10.19 -21.38
C ILE A 968 -11.94 9.36 -21.04
N ASN A 969 -12.17 8.30 -21.82
CA ASN A 969 -13.30 7.38 -21.78
C ASN A 969 -14.67 7.97 -22.20
N ASP A 970 -14.75 9.20 -22.73
CA ASP A 970 -15.95 9.59 -23.47
C ASP A 970 -16.08 8.75 -24.74
N LEU A 971 -17.32 8.42 -25.13
CA LEU A 971 -17.62 7.69 -26.35
C LEU A 971 -17.90 8.65 -27.50
N ILE A 972 -17.44 8.28 -28.69
CA ILE A 972 -17.63 9.01 -29.94
C ILE A 972 -18.04 8.02 -31.03
N ARG A 973 -18.97 8.44 -31.88
CA ARG A 973 -19.34 7.72 -33.10
C ARG A 973 -18.67 8.37 -34.30
N ASP A 974 -18.19 7.55 -35.23
CA ASP A 974 -17.65 7.95 -36.54
C ASP A 974 -16.68 9.15 -36.48
N PRO A 975 -15.58 9.06 -35.71
CA PRO A 975 -14.78 10.23 -35.33
C PRO A 975 -14.19 11.01 -36.51
N LYS A 976 -13.89 10.33 -37.62
CA LYS A 976 -13.37 10.90 -38.87
C LYS A 976 -13.62 9.93 -40.05
N PRO A 977 -13.50 10.38 -41.31
CA PRO A 977 -13.61 9.49 -42.47
C PRO A 977 -12.71 8.26 -42.37
N GLY A 978 -13.22 7.10 -42.79
CA GLY A 978 -12.53 5.80 -42.70
C GLY A 978 -12.60 5.11 -41.34
N TYR A 979 -13.33 5.67 -40.37
CA TYR A 979 -13.54 5.07 -39.05
C TYR A 979 -15.03 5.03 -38.72
N GLU A 980 -15.69 3.92 -39.06
CA GLU A 980 -17.11 3.69 -38.78
C GLU A 980 -17.29 2.89 -37.48
N GLY A 981 -18.29 3.26 -36.68
CA GLY A 981 -18.65 2.61 -35.43
C GLY A 981 -18.42 3.46 -34.18
N ILE A 982 -18.37 2.79 -33.03
CA ILE A 982 -18.27 3.43 -31.71
C ILE A 982 -16.85 3.29 -31.16
N PHE A 983 -16.29 4.42 -30.77
CA PHE A 983 -14.93 4.51 -30.24
C PHE A 983 -14.95 5.18 -28.87
N ARG A 984 -13.89 4.94 -28.08
CA ARG A 984 -13.62 5.61 -26.82
C ARG A 984 -12.37 6.48 -26.94
N VAL A 985 -12.41 7.65 -26.33
CA VAL A 985 -11.23 8.51 -26.19
C VAL A 985 -10.26 7.87 -25.20
N GLN A 986 -9.02 7.63 -25.63
CA GLN A 986 -7.98 6.99 -24.83
C GLN A 986 -7.08 8.01 -24.12
N LYS A 987 -6.56 8.99 -24.87
CA LYS A 987 -5.67 10.04 -24.35
C LYS A 987 -5.69 11.27 -25.25
N MET A 988 -5.20 12.38 -24.72
CA MET A 988 -4.97 13.63 -25.44
C MET A 988 -3.53 14.07 -25.19
N ASP A 989 -2.80 14.40 -26.25
CA ASP A 989 -1.42 14.89 -26.13
C ASP A 989 -1.32 16.41 -26.28
N ASN A 990 -0.10 16.92 -26.11
CA ASN A 990 0.20 18.34 -26.15
C ASN A 990 0.24 18.92 -27.57
N GLN A 991 0.12 18.09 -28.60
CA GLN A 991 0.01 18.48 -30.01
C GLN A 991 -1.46 18.53 -30.48
N LEU A 992 -2.41 18.55 -29.54
CA LEU A 992 -3.85 18.57 -29.78
C LEU A 992 -4.41 17.29 -30.42
N HIS A 993 -3.64 16.19 -30.45
CA HIS A 993 -4.19 14.92 -30.94
C HIS A 993 -5.02 14.24 -29.86
N VAL A 994 -6.24 13.86 -30.26
CA VAL A 994 -7.12 12.98 -29.50
C VAL A 994 -6.95 11.58 -30.04
N HIS A 995 -6.39 10.69 -29.22
CA HIS A 995 -6.21 9.27 -29.55
C HIS A 995 -7.45 8.50 -29.11
N PHE A 996 -7.99 7.66 -29.99
CA PHE A 996 -9.21 6.89 -29.78
C PHE A 996 -9.04 5.45 -30.26
N ARG A 997 -9.89 4.55 -29.74
CA ARG A 997 -9.91 3.11 -30.06
C ARG A 997 -11.32 2.55 -29.99
N LEU A 998 -11.56 1.37 -30.53
CA LEU A 998 -12.85 0.70 -30.42
C LEU A 998 -13.29 0.57 -28.95
N HIS A 999 -14.59 0.76 -28.69
CA HIS A 999 -15.09 0.68 -27.31
C HIS A 999 -14.98 -0.73 -26.70
N THR A 1000 -14.90 -1.77 -27.53
CA THR A 1000 -14.73 -3.17 -27.12
C THR A 1000 -13.27 -3.52 -26.77
N ASP A 1001 -12.29 -2.78 -27.27
CA ASP A 1001 -10.88 -3.15 -27.18
C ASP A 1001 -10.31 -3.00 -25.75
N ALA A 1002 -9.84 -4.12 -25.20
CA ALA A 1002 -9.26 -4.24 -23.88
C ALA A 1002 -7.72 -4.17 -23.87
N THR A 1003 -7.07 -4.20 -25.03
CA THR A 1003 -5.61 -4.17 -25.11
C THR A 1003 -5.07 -2.74 -25.13
N LEU A 1004 -3.82 -2.54 -24.69
CA LEU A 1004 -3.12 -1.26 -24.87
C LEU A 1004 -2.20 -1.26 -26.11
N GLU A 1005 -1.85 -2.43 -26.63
CA GLU A 1005 -0.77 -2.60 -27.62
C GLU A 1005 -1.24 -2.96 -29.03
N LYS A 1006 -2.29 -3.77 -29.17
CA LYS A 1006 -2.80 -4.18 -30.50
C LYS A 1006 -3.66 -3.04 -31.07
N ASN A 1007 -3.23 -2.35 -32.12
CA ASN A 1007 -3.89 -1.16 -32.70
C ASN A 1007 -5.30 -1.40 -33.33
N LEU A 1008 -6.16 -2.23 -32.74
CA LEU A 1008 -7.52 -2.53 -33.19
C LEU A 1008 -8.38 -1.27 -33.20
N GLY A 1009 -8.66 -0.76 -34.40
CA GLY A 1009 -9.40 0.49 -34.61
C GLY A 1009 -8.75 1.70 -33.93
N ALA A 1010 -7.44 1.65 -33.67
CA ALA A 1010 -6.72 2.77 -33.08
C ALA A 1010 -6.53 3.88 -34.11
N GLY A 1011 -6.75 5.11 -33.68
CA GLY A 1011 -6.58 6.28 -34.52
C GLY A 1011 -6.39 7.54 -33.69
N SER A 1012 -6.07 8.62 -34.38
CA SER A 1012 -6.08 9.95 -33.80
C SER A 1012 -6.74 10.96 -34.73
N PHE A 1013 -7.26 12.04 -34.16
CA PHE A 1013 -7.73 13.21 -34.88
C PHE A 1013 -7.26 14.48 -34.19
N THR A 1014 -7.22 15.58 -34.92
CA THR A 1014 -7.14 16.94 -34.37
C THR A 1014 -8.54 17.55 -34.38
N PRO A 1015 -8.81 18.64 -33.61
CA PRO A 1015 -10.12 19.28 -33.62
C PRO A 1015 -10.63 19.62 -35.03
N GLY A 1016 -9.75 20.06 -35.93
CA GLY A 1016 -10.11 20.39 -37.31
C GLY A 1016 -10.55 19.20 -38.17
N SER A 1017 -10.01 18.01 -37.92
CA SER A 1017 -10.38 16.80 -38.65
C SER A 1017 -11.54 16.01 -38.02
N TYR A 1018 -12.03 16.43 -36.84
CA TYR A 1018 -13.11 15.73 -36.15
C TYR A 1018 -14.45 15.89 -36.90
N ARG A 1019 -15.12 14.78 -37.19
CA ARG A 1019 -16.45 14.75 -37.84
C ARG A 1019 -17.49 13.94 -37.07
N GLY A 1020 -17.08 13.32 -35.96
CA GLY A 1020 -17.96 12.44 -35.20
C GLY A 1020 -18.97 13.13 -34.28
N THR A 1021 -19.77 12.28 -33.62
CA THR A 1021 -20.77 12.68 -32.63
C THR A 1021 -20.39 12.14 -31.26
N LYS A 1022 -20.44 13.00 -30.23
CA LYS A 1022 -20.23 12.56 -28.84
C LYS A 1022 -21.46 11.79 -28.34
N LEU A 1023 -21.23 10.66 -27.68
CA LEU A 1023 -22.29 9.83 -27.11
C LEU A 1023 -22.29 9.92 -25.58
N TYR A 1024 -23.49 10.00 -25.00
CA TYR A 1024 -23.71 9.66 -23.59
C TYR A 1024 -24.00 8.16 -23.49
N ILE A 1025 -23.40 7.51 -22.49
CA ILE A 1025 -23.63 6.09 -22.18
C ILE A 1025 -23.95 5.92 -20.70
N ASP A 1026 -25.00 5.17 -20.42
CA ASP A 1026 -25.37 4.81 -19.04
C ASP A 1026 -24.57 3.58 -18.53
N PRO A 1027 -24.68 3.19 -17.25
CA PRO A 1027 -23.97 2.03 -16.71
C PRO A 1027 -24.30 0.68 -17.39
N LEU A 1028 -25.47 0.55 -18.04
CA LEU A 1028 -25.92 -0.66 -18.71
C LEU A 1028 -25.37 -0.77 -20.15
N GLY A 1029 -24.91 0.35 -20.71
CA GLY A 1029 -24.43 0.41 -22.09
C GLY A 1029 -25.41 1.04 -23.06
N ARG A 1030 -26.54 1.59 -22.57
CA ARG A 1030 -27.51 2.29 -23.42
C ARG A 1030 -26.96 3.66 -23.78
N ILE A 1031 -27.01 3.98 -25.08
CA ILE A 1031 -26.46 5.22 -25.62
C ILE A 1031 -27.56 6.23 -25.98
N LYS A 1032 -27.23 7.51 -25.89
CA LYS A 1032 -27.96 8.61 -26.52
C LYS A 1032 -26.94 9.63 -27.04
N GLU A 1033 -27.31 10.39 -28.06
CA GLU A 1033 -26.47 11.50 -28.51
C GLU A 1033 -26.34 12.54 -27.40
N ALA A 1034 -25.11 13.03 -27.18
CA ALA A 1034 -24.88 14.15 -26.29
C ALA A 1034 -25.25 15.43 -27.07
N ARG A 1035 -26.51 15.84 -26.99
CA ARG A 1035 -26.93 17.17 -27.45
C ARG A 1035 -26.31 18.24 -26.54
N GLU A 1036 -25.99 19.40 -27.14
CA GLU A 1036 -25.24 20.53 -26.55
C GLU A 1036 -25.70 20.91 -25.13
#